data_AF-A0A415RNI3-F1
#
_entry.id   AF-A0A415RNI3-F1
#
_cell.length_a   1.000
_cell.length_b   1.000
_cell.length_c   1.000
_cell.angle_alpha   90.00
_cell.angle_beta   90.00
_cell.angle_gamma   90.00
#
_symmetry.space_group_name_H-M   'P 1'
#
loop_
_entity.id
_entity.type
_entity.pdbx_description
1 polymer ?
#
loop_
_entity_poly.entity_id
_entity_poly.type
_entity_poly.pdbx_seq_one_letter_code
_entity_poly.pdbx_strand_id
1 'polypeptide(L)'
;MKKKNLKKELSTLVVTSMIVGNISMIHAYDNLNITNDDNVSVEQQDNNNDVSQGNEEIVNNNATEQNNDEVMSINDNEDRQVVGQSSFVDENGNINTVDVYDGTTGEEYNPNARTVNTANMVNFNCNKSKSATISYTDFYTGQPGYLFNGKDMVADAAFLGEENGKVKFMISGVTGLVDASLVEIVPQKTYYASNYEVNSKGLLYHYISTNVNDVGNQGTNYNYIGIGPSYLTPNKEYYSYDGHYFYEDYNVMINDYKSETRQHSVNASNPYYSYYQYLPFRSKTNYTASELNSIINKKANSSQSKMNNIGNSLINNQNTYGVNALIVASFAALESGWGKSTISLQKNNLFGIGAFDSNPFDNAYSFNSVDDCIKEFTSGLMSRGYLRPGYSNFRGGFYGDKASGLSQYASDPYRGEKCAATAATMDRELSSKDSNYYTIGIKDSSLLTHTNIDVKKESNNQSTTLYTTVSNAPYAFIVRNKTAKNGYYQVQSDAVLTTDRNSMTSNSEYSYDRDYGYVENKYIKIVNSGVDIKPSKAPIIESTEVTNKTSEGYTVKCIIRDEAGISRVEMPTWTEKNGQDDITWPKISVVNKGNNLYEATYTVKTKDHKNETGKYNTHVYVYNKDNEVAVKTLEITVNDTATPKISNVKVENETRKGYTITCDIQSDSKITKVEMPTWTEKNGQD
;
A
#
# COMPACT_ATOMS: atom_id res chain seq x y z
N MET A 1 -30.75 28.07 -20.22
CA MET A 1 -30.96 28.73 -18.91
C MET A 1 -32.01 27.99 -18.10
N LYS A 2 -31.59 27.23 -17.09
CA LYS A 2 -32.30 26.94 -15.82
C LYS A 2 -31.36 26.07 -14.98
N LYS A 3 -30.70 26.70 -13.99
CA LYS A 3 -29.89 26.02 -12.97
C LYS A 3 -30.83 25.15 -12.13
N LYS A 4 -30.66 23.84 -12.15
CA LYS A 4 -31.20 22.94 -11.12
C LYS A 4 -30.08 22.64 -10.13
N ASN A 5 -30.16 23.25 -8.96
CA ASN A 5 -29.39 22.86 -7.79
C ASN A 5 -29.82 21.44 -7.41
N LEU A 6 -28.92 20.45 -7.51
CA LEU A 6 -29.14 19.16 -6.86
C LEU A 6 -28.62 19.27 -5.42
N LYS A 7 -29.54 19.17 -4.46
CA LYS A 7 -29.25 18.83 -3.08
C LYS A 7 -28.69 17.40 -3.05
N LYS A 8 -27.56 17.20 -2.37
CA LYS A 8 -27.09 15.88 -1.94
C LYS A 8 -28.00 15.40 -0.83
N GLU A 9 -28.81 14.38 -1.09
CA GLU A 9 -29.41 13.55 -0.06
C GLU A 9 -28.50 12.34 0.15
N LEU A 10 -28.02 12.14 1.39
CA LEU A 10 -27.43 10.89 1.84
C LEU A 10 -28.59 9.90 2.03
N SER A 11 -28.58 8.81 1.26
CA SER A 11 -29.61 7.76 1.34
C SER A 11 -28.96 6.42 1.69
N THR A 12 -29.24 6.00 2.92
CA THR A 12 -28.95 4.73 3.60
C THR A 12 -29.63 3.51 2.95
N LEU A 13 -29.02 2.32 2.96
CA LEU A 13 -29.64 1.05 3.42
C LEU A 13 -28.62 -0.11 3.48
N VAL A 14 -28.84 -1.02 4.43
CA VAL A 14 -28.07 -2.19 4.88
C VAL A 14 -28.04 -3.36 3.88
N VAL A 15 -26.93 -4.10 3.82
CA VAL A 15 -26.94 -5.51 3.34
C VAL A 15 -26.20 -6.41 4.33
N THR A 16 -26.97 -7.28 5.00
CA THR A 16 -26.45 -8.40 5.80
C THR A 16 -26.40 -9.66 4.95
N SER A 17 -25.29 -10.38 5.06
CA SER A 17 -25.04 -11.77 4.66
C SER A 17 -24.95 -12.07 3.14
N MET A 18 -23.73 -12.38 2.69
CA MET A 18 -23.35 -13.75 2.33
C MET A 18 -21.82 -13.81 2.12
N ILE A 19 -21.15 -14.54 3.03
CA ILE A 19 -19.76 -15.01 2.97
C ILE A 19 -18.69 -13.91 3.12
N VAL A 20 -18.49 -13.52 4.39
CA VAL A 20 -17.33 -12.86 5.02
C VAL A 20 -16.41 -12.03 4.10
N GLY A 21 -16.75 -10.76 4.03
CA GLY A 21 -15.90 -9.63 3.66
C GLY A 21 -16.71 -8.38 3.96
N ASN A 22 -16.55 -7.80 5.16
CA ASN A 22 -17.19 -6.54 5.52
C ASN A 22 -16.60 -5.46 4.61
N ILE A 23 -17.34 -5.07 3.59
CA ILE A 23 -16.93 -4.04 2.62
C ILE A 23 -16.87 -2.71 3.40
N SER A 24 -15.67 -2.21 3.65
CA SER A 24 -15.49 -0.86 4.18
C SER A 24 -15.45 0.09 3.01
N MET A 25 -16.61 0.65 2.66
CA MET A 25 -16.74 1.40 1.43
C MET A 25 -15.81 2.62 1.36
N ILE A 26 -14.97 2.66 0.32
CA ILE A 26 -14.32 3.90 -0.08
C ILE A 26 -15.34 4.71 -0.89
N HIS A 27 -15.84 5.81 -0.32
CA HIS A 27 -16.61 6.76 -1.11
C HIS A 27 -15.67 7.43 -2.14
N ALA A 28 -15.72 6.97 -3.39
CA ALA A 28 -15.20 7.74 -4.51
C ALA A 28 -16.13 8.94 -4.70
N TYR A 29 -15.69 10.13 -4.31
CA TYR A 29 -16.36 11.34 -4.75
C TYR A 29 -16.08 11.54 -6.24
N ASP A 30 -17.11 11.35 -7.07
CA ASP A 30 -17.08 11.68 -8.49
C ASP A 30 -16.72 13.15 -8.68
N ASN A 31 -15.46 13.38 -9.04
CA ASN A 31 -14.98 14.56 -9.74
C ASN A 31 -13.83 14.17 -10.69
N LEU A 32 -13.86 12.94 -11.22
CA LEU A 32 -13.04 12.56 -12.36
C LEU A 32 -13.78 12.95 -13.64
N ASN A 33 -13.74 14.24 -13.99
CA ASN A 33 -14.01 14.67 -15.36
C ASN A 33 -12.87 14.15 -16.24
N ILE A 34 -12.97 12.90 -16.70
CA ILE A 34 -12.18 12.38 -17.82
C ILE A 34 -13.07 12.56 -19.05
N THR A 35 -12.91 13.69 -19.73
CA THR A 35 -13.33 13.82 -21.12
C THR A 35 -12.43 12.91 -21.94
N ASN A 36 -12.98 11.83 -22.50
CA ASN A 36 -12.50 11.26 -23.74
C ASN A 36 -13.72 10.76 -24.52
N ASP A 37 -13.97 11.42 -25.65
CA ASP A 37 -14.72 10.89 -26.77
C ASP A 37 -14.25 9.46 -27.05
N ASP A 38 -15.18 8.50 -27.09
CA ASP A 38 -15.32 7.57 -28.21
C ASP A 38 -16.56 6.69 -28.00
N ASN A 39 -17.46 6.76 -28.98
CA ASN A 39 -18.72 6.05 -29.04
C ASN A 39 -18.51 4.53 -29.12
N VAL A 40 -19.09 3.78 -28.17
CA VAL A 40 -19.56 2.41 -28.44
C VAL A 40 -20.86 2.16 -27.67
N SER A 41 -21.95 2.09 -28.42
CA SER A 41 -23.30 1.69 -27.99
C SER A 41 -23.40 0.17 -27.86
N VAL A 42 -24.00 -0.33 -26.77
CA VAL A 42 -24.54 -1.71 -26.72
C VAL A 42 -25.91 -1.67 -26.04
N GLU A 43 -26.89 -2.23 -26.75
CA GLU A 43 -28.33 -2.24 -26.49
C GLU A 43 -28.70 -3.11 -25.28
N GLN A 44 -29.66 -2.63 -24.48
CA GLN A 44 -30.39 -3.41 -23.47
C GLN A 44 -31.56 -4.16 -24.14
N GLN A 45 -31.68 -5.46 -23.89
CA GLN A 45 -32.90 -6.22 -24.13
C GLN A 45 -33.57 -6.52 -22.78
N ASP A 46 -34.68 -5.83 -22.54
CA ASP A 46 -35.65 -6.16 -21.49
C ASP A 46 -36.43 -7.41 -21.89
N ASN A 47 -36.58 -8.34 -20.93
CA ASN A 47 -37.65 -9.33 -20.97
C ASN A 47 -38.29 -9.42 -19.59
N ASN A 48 -39.46 -8.78 -19.48
CA ASN A 48 -40.44 -9.01 -18.44
C ASN A 48 -41.01 -10.43 -18.56
N ASN A 49 -41.24 -11.09 -17.43
CA ASN A 49 -42.43 -11.91 -17.25
C ASN A 49 -42.81 -12.03 -15.78
N ASP A 50 -44.12 -12.01 -15.59
CA ASP A 50 -44.93 -11.76 -14.41
C ASP A 50 -45.40 -13.08 -13.76
N VAL A 51 -46.13 -12.94 -12.64
CA VAL A 51 -47.17 -13.84 -12.07
C VAL A 51 -46.84 -14.59 -10.77
N SER A 52 -47.23 -13.93 -9.67
CA SER A 52 -48.33 -14.24 -8.71
C SER A 52 -48.29 -15.37 -7.65
N GLN A 53 -48.70 -14.93 -6.45
CA GLN A 53 -49.63 -15.49 -5.44
C GLN A 53 -49.29 -16.77 -4.63
N GLY A 54 -49.28 -16.58 -3.29
CA GLY A 54 -50.36 -17.15 -2.46
C GLY A 54 -49.95 -18.08 -1.30
N ASN A 55 -50.22 -17.60 -0.08
CA ASN A 55 -50.96 -18.26 1.00
C ASN A 55 -50.27 -18.45 2.36
N GLU A 56 -50.99 -17.94 3.38
CA GLU A 56 -50.87 -18.16 4.83
C GLU A 56 -51.34 -19.58 5.23
N GLU A 57 -50.90 -20.08 6.39
CA GLU A 57 -51.75 -20.64 7.49
C GLU A 57 -50.86 -21.10 8.69
N ILE A 58 -51.01 -20.52 9.88
CA ILE A 58 -51.75 -20.96 11.11
C ILE A 58 -50.98 -21.87 12.12
N VAL A 59 -50.55 -21.24 13.23
CA VAL A 59 -50.73 -21.52 14.69
C VAL A 59 -50.75 -22.98 15.22
N ASN A 60 -49.91 -23.28 16.23
CA ASN A 60 -50.38 -23.75 17.56
C ASN A 60 -49.33 -23.77 18.68
N ASN A 61 -49.75 -23.26 19.84
CA ASN A 61 -49.08 -23.25 21.15
C ASN A 61 -49.17 -24.62 21.83
N ASN A 62 -48.22 -24.93 22.72
CA ASN A 62 -48.49 -25.63 23.98
C ASN A 62 -47.37 -25.40 24.99
N ALA A 63 -47.76 -24.91 26.17
CA ALA A 63 -46.92 -24.73 27.35
C ALA A 63 -47.09 -25.92 28.30
N THR A 64 -46.02 -26.28 29.00
CA THR A 64 -46.05 -27.08 30.24
C THR A 64 -44.85 -26.69 31.10
N GLU A 65 -45.13 -26.10 32.26
CA GLU A 65 -44.18 -25.85 33.35
C GLU A 65 -43.99 -27.12 34.20
N GLN A 66 -42.75 -27.45 34.54
CA GLN A 66 -42.40 -28.18 35.77
C GLN A 66 -41.06 -27.67 36.32
N ASN A 67 -41.12 -27.17 37.56
CA ASN A 67 -40.01 -26.65 38.36
C ASN A 67 -38.99 -27.73 38.73
N ASN A 68 -37.70 -27.39 38.67
CA ASN A 68 -36.65 -27.94 39.54
C ASN A 68 -35.60 -26.84 39.79
N ASP A 69 -35.38 -26.53 41.06
CA ASP A 69 -34.37 -25.61 41.55
C ASP A 69 -32.96 -26.19 41.34
N GLU A 70 -32.25 -25.69 40.33
CA GLU A 70 -30.79 -25.72 40.26
C GLU A 70 -30.27 -24.28 40.05
N VAL A 71 -29.19 -23.96 40.75
CA VAL A 71 -28.53 -22.64 40.76
C VAL A 71 -28.26 -22.17 39.33
N MET A 72 -29.08 -21.22 38.84
CA MET A 72 -28.93 -20.64 37.52
C MET A 72 -27.66 -19.78 37.46
N SER A 73 -26.68 -20.23 36.68
CA SER A 73 -25.88 -19.30 35.88
C SER A 73 -26.85 -18.60 34.95
N ILE A 74 -27.07 -17.30 35.14
CA ILE A 74 -27.88 -16.51 34.22
C ILE A 74 -27.12 -16.44 32.90
N ASN A 75 -27.47 -17.31 31.95
CA ASN A 75 -27.15 -17.15 30.55
C ASN A 75 -28.06 -16.05 29.99
N ASP A 76 -27.69 -14.79 30.21
CA ASP A 76 -28.39 -13.58 29.69
C ASP A 76 -28.29 -13.40 28.16
N ASN A 77 -27.95 -14.46 27.42
CA ASN A 77 -27.70 -14.40 25.97
C ASN A 77 -28.82 -14.95 25.10
N GLU A 78 -29.88 -15.55 25.65
CA GLU A 78 -30.93 -16.17 24.82
C GLU A 78 -32.04 -15.21 24.33
N ASP A 79 -32.16 -13.99 24.90
CA ASP A 79 -33.24 -13.04 24.54
C ASP A 79 -32.78 -11.70 23.93
N ARG A 80 -31.47 -11.48 23.69
CA ARG A 80 -30.98 -10.21 23.13
C ARG A 80 -30.92 -10.28 21.60
N GLN A 81 -31.71 -9.43 20.94
CA GLN A 81 -31.69 -9.30 19.48
C GLN A 81 -30.32 -8.77 19.00
N VAL A 82 -29.69 -9.47 18.05
CA VAL A 82 -28.50 -8.97 17.34
C VAL A 82 -28.91 -7.78 16.47
N VAL A 83 -28.29 -6.63 16.71
CA VAL A 83 -28.57 -5.36 16.00
C VAL A 83 -27.51 -5.00 14.97
N GLY A 84 -26.39 -5.72 14.95
CA GLY A 84 -25.32 -5.55 13.96
C GLY A 84 -24.14 -6.48 14.21
N GLN A 85 -23.07 -6.30 13.44
CA GLN A 85 -21.85 -7.12 13.54
C GLN A 85 -20.61 -6.26 13.37
N SER A 86 -19.65 -6.39 14.29
CA SER A 86 -18.36 -5.71 14.22
C SER A 86 -17.24 -6.70 13.94
N SER A 87 -16.23 -6.28 13.17
CA SER A 87 -15.08 -7.12 12.85
C SER A 87 -13.80 -6.59 13.48
N PHE A 88 -12.93 -7.49 13.88
CA PHE A 88 -11.67 -7.20 14.57
C PHE A 88 -10.53 -8.02 13.98
N VAL A 89 -9.30 -7.52 14.08
CA VAL A 89 -8.11 -8.19 13.51
C VAL A 89 -7.18 -8.65 14.63
N ASP A 90 -6.99 -9.97 14.76
CA ASP A 90 -6.10 -10.56 15.76
C ASP A 90 -4.61 -10.45 15.37
N GLU A 91 -3.71 -10.87 16.26
CA GLU A 91 -2.29 -10.83 15.96
C GLU A 91 -1.90 -11.69 14.77
N ASN A 92 -2.68 -12.70 14.40
CA ASN A 92 -2.43 -13.58 13.26
C ASN A 92 -3.04 -13.02 11.97
N GLY A 93 -3.61 -11.81 11.99
CA GLY A 93 -4.26 -11.19 10.84
C GLY A 93 -5.57 -11.88 10.45
N ASN A 94 -6.15 -12.69 11.34
CA ASN A 94 -7.48 -13.24 11.13
C ASN A 94 -8.52 -12.15 11.43
N ILE A 95 -9.59 -12.15 10.65
CA ILE A 95 -10.73 -11.26 10.84
C ILE A 95 -11.77 -12.03 11.65
N ASN A 96 -12.01 -11.59 12.88
CA ASN A 96 -13.03 -12.14 13.77
C ASN A 96 -14.26 -11.23 13.77
N THR A 97 -15.46 -11.80 13.63
CA THR A 97 -16.71 -11.04 13.69
C THR A 97 -17.41 -11.33 15.01
N VAL A 98 -17.93 -10.28 15.64
CA VAL A 98 -18.65 -10.32 16.90
C VAL A 98 -20.04 -9.72 16.68
N ASP A 99 -21.06 -10.41 17.17
CA ASP A 99 -22.43 -9.91 17.17
C ASP A 99 -22.55 -8.73 18.14
N VAL A 100 -23.19 -7.66 17.66
CA VAL A 100 -23.45 -6.45 18.44
C VAL A 100 -24.91 -6.48 18.88
N TYR A 101 -25.13 -6.21 20.16
CA TYR A 101 -26.44 -6.10 20.79
C TYR A 101 -26.76 -4.64 21.10
N ASP A 102 -28.04 -4.32 21.30
CA ASP A 102 -28.47 -2.97 21.68
C ASP A 102 -27.77 -2.51 22.96
N GLY A 103 -27.05 -1.38 22.86
CA GLY A 103 -26.30 -0.78 23.95
C GLY A 103 -27.05 0.33 24.69
N THR A 104 -28.32 0.57 24.35
CA THR A 104 -29.17 1.59 24.98
C THR A 104 -29.21 1.41 26.49
N THR A 105 -28.82 2.45 27.24
CA THR A 105 -28.78 2.39 28.72
C THR A 105 -30.08 2.86 29.36
N GLY A 106 -30.85 3.71 28.67
CA GLY A 106 -32.04 4.36 29.22
C GLY A 106 -31.74 5.49 30.21
N GLU A 107 -30.46 5.85 30.41
CA GLU A 107 -30.07 6.93 31.31
C GLU A 107 -30.33 8.31 30.70
N GLU A 108 -30.78 9.27 31.51
CA GLU A 108 -30.93 10.67 31.12
C GLU A 108 -29.82 11.52 31.75
N TYR A 109 -28.99 12.13 30.89
CA TYR A 109 -27.99 13.09 31.32
C TYR A 109 -28.63 14.36 31.86
N ASN A 110 -28.35 14.68 33.13
CA ASN A 110 -28.79 15.90 33.79
C ASN A 110 -27.58 16.82 34.06
N PRO A 111 -27.36 17.88 33.25
CA PRO A 111 -26.25 18.80 33.43
C PRO A 111 -26.32 19.62 34.73
N ASN A 112 -27.47 19.60 35.42
CA ASN A 112 -27.70 20.32 36.68
C ASN A 112 -27.60 19.41 37.92
N ALA A 113 -27.28 18.13 37.76
CA ALA A 113 -27.09 17.21 38.88
C ALA A 113 -25.89 17.65 39.75
N ARG A 114 -26.13 17.86 41.05
CA ARG A 114 -25.09 18.20 42.03
C ARG A 114 -24.38 16.93 42.51
N THR A 115 -23.60 16.31 41.64
CA THR A 115 -22.73 15.17 41.99
C THR A 115 -21.31 15.43 41.51
N VAL A 116 -20.35 15.22 42.42
CA VAL A 116 -18.91 15.16 42.16
C VAL A 116 -18.51 13.69 42.30
N ASN A 117 -17.97 13.04 41.24
CA ASN A 117 -16.70 12.29 41.31
C ASN A 117 -16.25 11.45 40.09
N THR A 118 -16.90 11.38 38.92
CA THR A 118 -16.27 10.84 37.68
C THR A 118 -16.82 11.45 36.38
N ALA A 119 -16.11 11.23 35.28
CA ALA A 119 -16.44 11.69 33.94
C ALA A 119 -17.54 10.85 33.26
N ASN A 120 -18.35 11.50 32.44
CA ASN A 120 -19.35 10.85 31.58
C ASN A 120 -18.70 10.31 30.29
N MET A 121 -19.47 9.53 29.54
CA MET A 121 -19.07 8.95 28.25
C MET A 121 -20.18 9.16 27.21
N VAL A 122 -19.82 9.20 25.94
CA VAL A 122 -20.77 9.20 24.83
C VAL A 122 -21.01 7.76 24.39
N ASN A 123 -22.28 7.37 24.26
CA ASN A 123 -22.69 6.08 23.71
C ASN A 123 -23.36 6.28 22.35
N PHE A 124 -22.67 5.83 21.30
CA PHE A 124 -23.16 5.75 19.92
C PHE A 124 -24.02 4.51 19.65
N ASN A 125 -23.90 3.44 20.45
CA ASN A 125 -24.77 2.27 20.37
C ASN A 125 -26.02 2.50 21.25
N CYS A 126 -26.93 3.33 20.76
CA CYS A 126 -28.20 3.62 21.44
C CYS A 126 -29.37 3.77 20.47
N ASN A 127 -30.60 3.74 21.01
CA ASN A 127 -31.84 3.83 20.23
C ASN A 127 -32.25 5.25 19.85
N LYS A 128 -31.46 6.27 20.22
CA LYS A 128 -31.74 7.67 19.83
C LYS A 128 -31.54 7.91 18.33
N SER A 129 -30.46 7.39 17.76
CA SER A 129 -30.25 7.44 16.31
C SER A 129 -30.95 6.29 15.60
N LYS A 130 -31.89 6.62 14.71
CA LYS A 130 -32.48 5.68 13.73
C LYS A 130 -31.69 5.61 12.43
N SER A 131 -30.65 6.44 12.27
CA SER A 131 -29.79 6.46 11.10
C SER A 131 -28.70 5.39 11.25
N ALA A 132 -28.35 4.71 10.15
CA ALA A 132 -27.18 3.83 10.13
C ALA A 132 -25.87 4.64 10.23
N THR A 133 -25.87 5.92 9.86
CA THR A 133 -24.68 6.79 9.91
C THR A 133 -24.88 7.93 10.89
N ILE A 134 -23.86 8.20 11.70
CA ILE A 134 -23.79 9.34 12.63
C ILE A 134 -22.81 10.35 12.05
N SER A 135 -23.33 11.49 11.60
CA SER A 135 -22.52 12.59 11.08
C SER A 135 -22.04 13.50 12.22
N TYR A 136 -20.81 13.99 12.12
CA TYR A 136 -20.24 14.98 13.03
C TYR A 136 -19.46 16.05 12.25
N THR A 137 -19.14 17.13 12.94
CA THR A 137 -18.19 18.14 12.44
C THR A 137 -16.94 18.09 13.29
N ASP A 138 -15.77 17.97 12.67
CA ASP A 138 -14.48 18.12 13.36
C ASP A 138 -14.44 19.52 13.99
N PHE A 139 -14.26 19.56 15.32
CA PHE A 139 -14.32 20.78 16.11
C PHE A 139 -13.26 21.81 15.71
N TYR A 140 -12.05 21.36 15.36
CA TYR A 140 -10.92 22.24 15.09
C TYR A 140 -10.84 22.65 13.62
N THR A 141 -11.17 21.74 12.71
CA THR A 141 -11.01 21.99 11.26
C THR A 141 -12.32 22.39 10.57
N GLY A 142 -13.47 22.18 11.21
CA GLY A 142 -14.79 22.39 10.63
C GLY A 142 -15.15 21.37 9.54
N GLN A 143 -14.32 20.35 9.32
CA GLN A 143 -14.54 19.35 8.29
C GLN A 143 -15.69 18.40 8.67
N PRO A 144 -16.54 18.00 7.71
CA PRO A 144 -17.53 16.97 7.96
C PRO A 144 -16.85 15.61 8.13
N GLY A 145 -17.35 14.83 9.09
CA GLY A 145 -16.97 13.44 9.31
C GLY A 145 -18.18 12.59 9.64
N TYR A 146 -17.99 11.27 9.67
CA TYR A 146 -19.06 10.33 9.99
C TYR A 146 -18.53 9.07 10.67
N LEU A 147 -19.44 8.35 11.34
CA LEU A 147 -19.26 7.03 11.93
C LEU A 147 -20.44 6.14 11.51
N PHE A 148 -20.29 4.81 11.48
CA PHE A 148 -21.48 3.96 11.58
C PHE A 148 -22.09 4.11 12.97
N ASN A 149 -23.41 3.95 13.04
CA ASN A 149 -24.13 3.85 14.30
C ASN A 149 -23.47 2.73 15.14
N GLY A 150 -23.32 2.94 16.45
CA GLY A 150 -22.54 2.03 17.31
C GLY A 150 -23.07 0.60 17.34
N LYS A 151 -24.28 0.37 16.82
CA LYS A 151 -24.87 -0.93 16.53
C LYS A 151 -24.06 -1.80 15.56
N ASP A 152 -23.19 -1.21 14.73
CA ASP A 152 -22.39 -1.96 13.74
C ASP A 152 -20.87 -1.84 13.96
N MET A 153 -20.37 -1.06 14.93
CA MET A 153 -18.92 -0.82 15.05
C MET A 153 -18.37 -0.60 16.46
N VAL A 154 -18.66 0.56 17.06
CA VAL A 154 -18.07 1.05 18.33
C VAL A 154 -19.14 1.79 19.11
N ALA A 155 -19.28 1.46 20.38
CA ALA A 155 -20.26 2.07 21.25
C ALA A 155 -19.75 3.36 21.88
N ASP A 156 -18.49 3.44 22.30
CA ASP A 156 -18.06 4.47 23.24
C ASP A 156 -17.14 5.56 22.66
N ALA A 157 -17.19 6.74 23.30
CA ALA A 157 -16.27 7.86 23.09
C ALA A 157 -16.17 8.76 24.33
N ALA A 158 -15.08 9.50 24.45
CA ALA A 158 -14.91 10.48 25.52
C ALA A 158 -15.96 11.60 25.42
N PHE A 159 -16.66 11.91 26.51
CA PHE A 159 -17.53 13.08 26.60
C PHE A 159 -16.74 14.31 27.08
N LEU A 160 -16.64 15.32 26.21
CA LEU A 160 -15.87 16.54 26.47
C LEU A 160 -16.74 17.74 26.87
N GLY A 161 -18.06 17.61 26.77
CA GLY A 161 -19.02 18.66 27.12
C GLY A 161 -20.01 18.92 25.98
N GLU A 162 -20.64 20.09 26.03
CA GLU A 162 -21.51 20.58 24.96
C GLU A 162 -20.95 21.89 24.40
N GLU A 163 -21.06 22.06 23.08
CA GLU A 163 -20.55 23.21 22.36
C GLU A 163 -21.55 23.54 21.25
N ASN A 164 -22.04 24.79 21.19
CA ASN A 164 -23.04 25.23 20.20
C ASN A 164 -24.28 24.32 20.09
N GLY A 165 -24.76 23.79 21.23
CA GLY A 165 -25.92 22.89 21.29
C GLY A 165 -25.66 21.48 20.75
N LYS A 166 -24.39 21.11 20.54
CA LYS A 166 -23.94 19.78 20.11
C LYS A 166 -23.10 19.13 21.19
N VAL A 167 -23.09 17.81 21.23
CA VAL A 167 -22.23 17.01 22.10
C VAL A 167 -20.82 17.03 21.54
N LYS A 168 -19.84 17.48 22.34
CA LYS A 168 -18.42 17.44 22.02
C LYS A 168 -17.82 16.13 22.51
N PHE A 169 -17.20 15.36 21.61
CA PHE A 169 -16.66 14.04 21.92
C PHE A 169 -15.26 13.83 21.34
N MET A 170 -14.55 12.81 21.81
CA MET A 170 -13.34 12.30 21.16
C MET A 170 -13.40 10.79 20.93
N ILE A 171 -13.06 10.38 19.71
CA ILE A 171 -12.94 8.97 19.28
C ILE A 171 -11.87 8.86 18.19
N SER A 172 -11.00 7.86 18.26
CA SER A 172 -9.95 7.62 17.23
C SER A 172 -9.24 8.92 16.79
N GLY A 173 -8.76 9.67 17.78
CA GLY A 173 -8.01 10.92 17.63
C GLY A 173 -8.85 12.16 17.30
N VAL A 174 -10.04 12.04 16.68
CA VAL A 174 -10.82 13.20 16.28
C VAL A 174 -11.61 13.77 17.45
N THR A 175 -11.63 15.09 17.58
CA THR A 175 -12.60 15.79 18.43
C THR A 175 -13.76 16.26 17.57
N GLY A 176 -14.95 15.71 17.79
CA GLY A 176 -16.13 15.97 16.96
C GLY A 176 -17.25 16.68 17.73
N LEU A 177 -18.13 17.35 16.97
CA LEU A 177 -19.42 17.87 17.40
C LEU A 177 -20.54 17.05 16.75
N VAL A 178 -21.34 16.36 17.55
CA VAL A 178 -22.48 15.54 17.10
C VAL A 178 -23.79 16.08 17.67
N ASP A 179 -24.88 15.89 16.92
CA ASP A 179 -26.21 16.25 17.41
C ASP A 179 -26.61 15.36 18.61
N ALA A 180 -27.09 15.96 19.69
CA ALA A 180 -27.50 15.25 20.89
C ALA A 180 -28.66 14.27 20.65
N SER A 181 -29.44 14.46 19.59
CA SER A 181 -30.49 13.52 19.18
C SER A 181 -29.96 12.20 18.60
N LEU A 182 -28.66 12.12 18.29
CA LEU A 182 -28.04 10.93 17.69
C LEU A 182 -27.29 10.06 18.70
N VAL A 183 -27.07 10.54 19.92
CA VAL A 183 -26.20 9.89 20.91
C VAL A 183 -26.76 9.93 22.32
N GLU A 184 -26.38 8.94 23.13
CA GLU A 184 -26.57 8.97 24.59
C GLU A 184 -25.33 9.55 25.27
N ILE A 185 -25.56 10.33 26.33
CA ILE A 185 -24.51 10.68 27.28
C ILE A 185 -24.81 9.82 28.51
N VAL A 186 -23.95 8.84 28.75
CA VAL A 186 -24.14 7.92 29.88
C VAL A 186 -23.49 8.53 31.13
N PRO A 187 -24.26 8.66 32.23
CA PRO A 187 -23.77 9.26 33.47
C PRO A 187 -22.77 8.33 34.17
N GLN A 188 -22.06 8.84 35.16
CA GLN A 188 -21.15 8.10 36.03
C GLN A 188 -21.76 6.79 36.62
N LYS A 189 -21.38 5.61 36.08
CA LYS A 189 -21.54 4.25 36.65
C LYS A 189 -20.42 3.32 36.15
N THR A 190 -20.47 2.03 36.50
CA THR A 190 -19.59 1.00 35.92
C THR A 190 -20.04 0.70 34.49
N TYR A 191 -19.40 1.34 33.51
CA TYR A 191 -19.57 1.05 32.08
C TYR A 191 -18.25 0.57 31.51
N TYR A 192 -18.33 -0.27 30.48
CA TYR A 192 -17.16 -0.76 29.76
C TYR A 192 -16.68 0.25 28.73
N ALA A 193 -15.49 0.81 28.98
CA ALA A 193 -14.78 1.70 28.09
C ALA A 193 -13.74 0.94 27.26
N SER A 194 -13.58 1.38 26.01
CA SER A 194 -12.48 0.94 25.16
C SER A 194 -11.14 1.20 25.85
N ASN A 195 -10.24 0.22 25.79
CA ASN A 195 -8.98 0.23 26.52
C ASN A 195 -7.87 -0.51 25.77
N TYR A 196 -6.65 -0.32 26.23
CA TYR A 196 -5.44 -0.92 25.68
C TYR A 196 -4.76 -1.78 26.74
N GLU A 197 -4.25 -2.93 26.31
CA GLU A 197 -3.48 -3.83 27.18
C GLU A 197 -2.28 -4.40 26.43
N VAL A 198 -1.15 -4.51 27.12
CA VAL A 198 0.01 -5.26 26.65
C VAL A 198 -0.04 -6.65 27.25
N ASN A 199 -0.08 -7.70 26.43
CA ASN A 199 -0.09 -9.06 26.95
C ASN A 199 1.29 -9.51 27.48
N SER A 200 1.36 -10.71 28.07
CA SER A 200 2.59 -11.32 28.57
C SER A 200 3.70 -11.53 27.52
N LYS A 201 3.38 -11.47 26.21
CA LYS A 201 4.33 -11.54 25.10
C LYS A 201 4.82 -10.17 24.63
N GLY A 202 4.36 -9.08 25.25
CA GLY A 202 4.71 -7.71 24.85
C GLY A 202 3.94 -7.19 23.64
N LEU A 203 2.82 -7.82 23.27
CA LEU A 203 1.97 -7.37 22.17
C LEU A 203 0.86 -6.45 22.70
N LEU A 204 0.65 -5.33 22.03
CA LEU A 204 -0.39 -4.35 22.35
C LEU A 204 -1.68 -4.66 21.60
N TYR A 205 -2.77 -4.64 22.34
CA TYR A 205 -4.13 -4.80 21.84
C TYR A 205 -4.96 -3.59 22.22
N HIS A 206 -5.88 -3.23 21.33
CA HIS A 206 -6.94 -2.27 21.59
C HIS A 206 -8.26 -3.02 21.71
N TYR A 207 -8.77 -3.15 22.93
CA TYR A 207 -10.09 -3.69 23.23
C TYR A 207 -11.13 -2.61 23.05
N ILE A 208 -12.13 -2.89 22.22
CA ILE A 208 -13.09 -1.91 21.75
C ILE A 208 -14.47 -2.26 22.28
N SER A 209 -15.11 -1.31 22.94
CA SER A 209 -16.48 -1.46 23.45
C SER A 209 -17.48 -1.44 22.30
N THR A 210 -18.18 -2.56 22.10
CA THR A 210 -19.34 -2.66 21.20
C THR A 210 -20.65 -2.50 21.96
N ASN A 211 -20.63 -2.64 23.29
CA ASN A 211 -21.74 -2.34 24.18
C ASN A 211 -21.20 -1.81 25.52
N VAL A 212 -21.60 -0.60 25.89
CA VAL A 212 -21.15 0.05 27.14
C VAL A 212 -21.62 -0.69 28.40
N ASN A 213 -22.65 -1.53 28.30
CA ASN A 213 -23.17 -2.33 29.40
C ASN A 213 -22.38 -3.63 29.64
N ASP A 214 -21.40 -3.94 28.80
CA ASP A 214 -20.54 -5.11 29.02
C ASP A 214 -19.73 -4.96 30.31
N VAL A 215 -19.22 -6.09 30.82
CA VAL A 215 -18.53 -6.15 32.13
C VAL A 215 -17.00 -6.25 32.01
N GLY A 216 -16.44 -6.11 30.81
CA GLY A 216 -15.00 -6.14 30.57
C GLY A 216 -14.61 -6.62 29.18
N ASN A 217 -13.30 -6.82 28.99
CA ASN A 217 -12.70 -7.30 27.74
C ASN A 217 -13.29 -8.65 27.34
N GLN A 218 -13.91 -8.69 26.16
CA GLN A 218 -14.39 -9.93 25.57
C GLN A 218 -13.24 -10.59 24.81
N GLY A 219 -13.23 -11.93 24.71
CA GLY A 219 -12.12 -12.67 24.09
C GLY A 219 -11.90 -12.40 22.58
N THR A 220 -12.71 -11.54 21.95
CA THR A 220 -12.74 -11.34 20.50
C THR A 220 -12.95 -9.88 20.06
N ASN A 221 -13.18 -8.92 20.96
CA ASN A 221 -13.49 -7.52 20.62
C ASN A 221 -12.24 -6.62 20.59
N TYR A 222 -11.15 -7.07 19.95
CA TYR A 222 -9.89 -6.34 19.96
C TYR A 222 -9.17 -6.28 18.61
N ASN A 223 -8.50 -5.17 18.35
CA ASN A 223 -7.49 -5.10 17.28
C ASN A 223 -6.10 -5.32 17.86
N TYR A 224 -5.30 -6.15 17.19
CA TYR A 224 -3.85 -6.17 17.39
C TYR A 224 -3.24 -4.87 16.84
N ILE A 225 -2.45 -4.17 17.66
CA ILE A 225 -1.88 -2.87 17.29
C ILE A 225 -0.41 -2.99 16.89
N GLY A 226 0.33 -3.88 17.55
CA GLY A 226 1.77 -4.03 17.34
C GLY A 226 2.51 -4.50 18.58
N ILE A 227 3.82 -4.26 18.61
CA ILE A 227 4.62 -4.41 19.83
C ILE A 227 4.25 -3.27 20.77
N GLY A 228 3.95 -3.61 22.03
CA GLY A 228 3.66 -2.65 23.07
C GLY A 228 4.90 -1.85 23.47
N PRO A 229 4.77 -0.53 23.65
CA PRO A 229 5.88 0.28 24.12
C PRO A 229 6.27 -0.10 25.55
N SER A 230 7.56 -0.03 25.87
CA SER A 230 8.11 -0.52 27.14
C SER A 230 7.63 0.22 28.39
N TYR A 231 7.01 1.39 28.24
CA TYR A 231 6.41 2.14 29.35
C TYR A 231 5.02 1.64 29.74
N LEU A 232 4.39 0.76 28.95
CA LEU A 232 3.15 0.10 29.34
C LEU A 232 3.47 -1.21 30.06
N THR A 233 3.01 -1.30 31.30
CA THR A 233 3.10 -2.51 32.12
C THR A 233 2.23 -3.62 31.53
N PRO A 234 2.75 -4.84 31.31
CA PRO A 234 1.94 -5.97 30.85
C PRO A 234 0.79 -6.33 31.78
N ASN A 235 -0.33 -6.80 31.21
CA ASN A 235 -1.59 -7.16 31.87
C ASN A 235 -2.19 -6.03 32.73
N LYS A 236 -2.00 -4.78 32.30
CA LYS A 236 -2.61 -3.59 32.90
C LYS A 236 -3.41 -2.84 31.85
N GLU A 237 -4.59 -2.40 32.23
CA GLU A 237 -5.51 -1.63 31.41
C GLU A 237 -5.08 -0.15 31.31
N TYR A 238 -5.15 0.41 30.11
CA TYR A 238 -4.92 1.82 29.85
C TYR A 238 -6.02 2.41 28.94
N TYR A 239 -6.42 3.65 29.19
CA TYR A 239 -7.40 4.37 28.38
C TYR A 239 -6.71 5.30 27.38
N SER A 240 -7.26 5.38 26.16
CA SER A 240 -6.82 6.33 25.15
C SER A 240 -7.83 6.43 23.98
N TYR A 241 -8.64 7.48 23.91
CA TYR A 241 -9.44 7.73 22.69
C TYR A 241 -8.67 8.40 21.54
N ASP A 242 -7.39 8.71 21.74
CA ASP A 242 -6.52 9.21 20.66
C ASP A 242 -5.52 8.17 20.14
N GLY A 243 -5.39 7.01 20.80
CA GLY A 243 -4.49 5.93 20.41
C GLY A 243 -2.99 6.27 20.57
N HIS A 244 -2.67 7.42 21.17
CA HIS A 244 -1.30 7.97 21.20
C HIS A 244 -0.81 8.23 22.62
N TYR A 245 -1.68 8.73 23.50
CA TYR A 245 -1.40 9.01 24.89
C TYR A 245 -2.22 8.09 25.78
N PHE A 246 -1.56 7.36 26.68
CA PHE A 246 -2.18 6.32 27.52
C PHE A 246 -2.34 6.78 28.95
N TYR A 247 -3.47 6.44 29.57
CA TYR A 247 -3.80 6.83 30.94
C TYR A 247 -4.20 5.61 31.77
N GLU A 248 -3.80 5.59 33.04
CA GLU A 248 -4.21 4.54 33.97
C GLU A 248 -5.58 4.81 34.60
N ASP A 249 -6.06 6.05 34.51
CA ASP A 249 -7.33 6.50 35.09
C ASP A 249 -8.15 7.25 34.02
N TYR A 250 -9.39 6.80 33.82
CA TYR A 250 -10.30 7.34 32.84
C TYR A 250 -10.63 8.83 33.10
N ASN A 251 -10.80 9.22 34.36
CA ASN A 251 -11.11 10.61 34.71
C ASN A 251 -9.94 11.54 34.44
N VAL A 252 -8.72 11.07 34.73
CA VAL A 252 -7.50 11.82 34.40
C VAL A 252 -7.43 12.06 32.90
N MET A 253 -7.68 11.03 32.06
CA MET A 253 -7.74 11.19 30.60
C MET A 253 -8.77 12.23 30.19
N ILE A 254 -10.01 12.14 30.68
CA ILE A 254 -11.08 13.08 30.30
C ILE A 254 -10.76 14.51 30.74
N ASN A 255 -10.20 14.69 31.93
CA ASN A 255 -9.80 16.01 32.42
C ASN A 255 -8.66 16.61 31.58
N ASP A 256 -7.68 15.81 31.18
CA ASP A 256 -6.60 16.23 30.29
C ASP A 256 -7.15 16.62 28.91
N TYR A 257 -8.07 15.83 28.34
CA TYR A 257 -8.71 16.15 27.07
C TYR A 257 -9.52 17.45 27.11
N LYS A 258 -10.30 17.66 28.17
CA LYS A 258 -11.07 18.91 28.39
C LYS A 258 -10.17 20.12 28.61
N SER A 259 -8.98 19.90 29.15
CA SER A 259 -7.98 20.96 29.40
C SER A 259 -6.97 21.11 28.26
N GLU A 260 -7.20 20.44 27.11
CA GLU A 260 -6.34 20.47 25.93
C GLU A 260 -4.85 20.17 26.26
N THR A 261 -4.65 19.16 27.09
CA THR A 261 -3.32 18.73 27.56
C THR A 261 -3.19 17.21 27.53
N ARG A 262 -1.96 16.72 27.71
CA ARG A 262 -1.61 15.28 27.82
C ARG A 262 -0.60 15.01 28.94
N GLN A 263 -0.42 15.96 29.85
CA GLN A 263 0.67 15.98 30.81
C GLN A 263 0.58 14.85 31.84
N HIS A 264 -0.62 14.34 32.11
CA HIS A 264 -0.83 13.26 33.07
C HIS A 264 -0.91 11.88 32.42
N SER A 265 -0.65 11.75 31.12
CA SER A 265 -0.51 10.46 30.47
C SER A 265 0.80 9.78 30.88
N VAL A 266 0.84 8.45 30.84
CA VAL A 266 2.03 7.63 31.12
C VAL A 266 3.21 8.00 30.21
N ASN A 267 2.90 8.55 29.04
CA ASN A 267 3.85 8.83 27.96
C ASN A 267 3.77 10.29 27.45
N ALA A 268 3.52 11.26 28.33
CA ALA A 268 3.30 12.67 28.00
C ALA A 268 4.34 13.30 27.06
N SER A 269 5.60 12.84 27.11
CA SER A 269 6.70 13.35 26.26
C SER A 269 7.06 12.45 25.07
N ASN A 270 6.46 11.25 25.00
CA ASN A 270 6.79 10.19 24.05
C ASN A 270 5.52 9.49 23.52
N PRO A 271 4.70 10.19 22.71
CA PRO A 271 3.46 9.61 22.18
C PRO A 271 3.73 8.36 21.35
N TYR A 272 2.81 7.40 21.42
CA TYR A 272 2.87 6.18 20.64
C TYR A 272 2.24 6.38 19.26
N TYR A 273 2.95 5.97 18.22
CA TYR A 273 2.40 5.92 16.87
C TYR A 273 2.71 4.53 16.29
N SER A 274 1.67 3.74 16.00
CA SER A 274 1.86 2.42 15.38
C SER A 274 2.50 2.57 14.02
N TYR A 275 3.60 1.84 13.78
CA TYR A 275 4.44 2.00 12.60
C TYR A 275 3.64 1.90 11.30
N TYR A 276 2.89 0.81 11.08
CA TYR A 276 2.13 0.62 9.85
C TYR A 276 0.90 1.51 9.73
N GLN A 277 0.29 1.92 10.85
CA GLN A 277 -0.84 2.85 10.84
C GLN A 277 -0.41 4.24 10.34
N TYR A 278 0.82 4.65 10.67
CA TYR A 278 1.37 5.95 10.35
C TYR A 278 2.49 5.91 9.29
N LEU A 279 2.75 4.76 8.68
CA LEU A 279 3.70 4.63 7.57
C LEU A 279 3.09 5.28 6.33
N PRO A 280 3.69 6.36 5.79
CA PRO A 280 3.20 6.94 4.57
C PRO A 280 3.27 5.95 3.40
N PHE A 281 2.23 5.94 2.57
CA PHE A 281 2.07 5.04 1.44
C PHE A 281 3.09 5.28 0.34
N ARG A 282 3.73 6.46 0.34
CA ARG A 282 4.92 6.77 -0.46
C ARG A 282 6.20 6.06 0.01
N SER A 283 6.08 5.06 0.87
CA SER A 283 7.14 4.09 1.15
C SER A 283 7.22 3.00 0.06
N LYS A 284 8.31 2.24 0.07
CA LYS A 284 8.51 1.04 -0.75
C LYS A 284 8.66 -0.17 0.17
N THR A 285 7.96 -1.27 -0.12
CA THR A 285 8.24 -2.54 0.56
C THR A 285 9.60 -3.09 0.12
N ASN A 286 10.32 -3.72 1.04
CA ASN A 286 11.58 -4.43 0.81
C ASN A 286 11.35 -5.90 0.39
N TYR A 287 10.10 -6.33 0.24
CA TYR A 287 9.76 -7.67 -0.23
C TYR A 287 9.74 -7.78 -1.76
N THR A 288 10.13 -8.95 -2.24
CA THR A 288 9.99 -9.32 -3.65
C THR A 288 8.56 -9.78 -3.95
N ALA A 289 8.17 -9.77 -5.23
CA ALA A 289 6.89 -10.31 -5.68
C ALA A 289 6.66 -11.77 -5.24
N SER A 290 7.71 -12.59 -5.22
CA SER A 290 7.60 -13.99 -4.80
C SER A 290 7.35 -14.14 -3.31
N GLU A 291 7.96 -13.29 -2.47
CA GLU A 291 7.73 -13.28 -1.03
C GLU A 291 6.29 -12.84 -0.72
N LEU A 292 5.82 -11.79 -1.41
CA LEU A 292 4.42 -11.35 -1.29
C LEU A 292 3.44 -12.46 -1.72
N ASN A 293 3.69 -13.14 -2.84
CA ASN A 293 2.89 -14.30 -3.26
C ASN A 293 2.84 -15.38 -2.19
N SER A 294 3.99 -15.68 -1.57
CA SER A 294 4.06 -16.72 -0.55
C SER A 294 3.15 -16.43 0.64
N ILE A 295 3.24 -15.21 1.21
CA ILE A 295 2.42 -14.86 2.37
C ILE A 295 0.94 -14.69 2.01
N ILE A 296 0.63 -14.07 0.86
CA ILE A 296 -0.76 -13.85 0.43
C ILE A 296 -1.46 -15.18 0.16
N ASN A 297 -0.82 -16.10 -0.58
CA ASN A 297 -1.40 -17.42 -0.87
C ASN A 297 -1.62 -18.22 0.43
N LYS A 298 -0.64 -18.16 1.36
CA LYS A 298 -0.74 -18.82 2.68
C LYS A 298 -1.94 -18.29 3.48
N LYS A 299 -2.14 -16.97 3.51
CA LYS A 299 -3.21 -16.33 4.30
C LYS A 299 -4.58 -16.44 3.65
N ALA A 300 -4.66 -16.32 2.32
CA ALA A 300 -5.90 -16.54 1.60
C ALA A 300 -6.44 -17.96 1.80
N ASN A 301 -5.53 -18.94 1.79
CA ASN A 301 -5.79 -20.37 2.03
C ASN A 301 -6.97 -20.90 1.21
N SER A 302 -7.07 -20.47 -0.05
CA SER A 302 -8.11 -20.88 -0.97
C SER A 302 -7.62 -20.71 -2.40
N SER A 303 -7.72 -21.74 -3.22
CA SER A 303 -7.39 -21.68 -4.65
C SER A 303 -8.29 -20.72 -5.43
N GLN A 304 -9.49 -20.40 -4.90
CA GLN A 304 -10.43 -19.48 -5.53
C GLN A 304 -10.08 -18.01 -5.29
N SER A 305 -9.21 -17.71 -4.32
CA SER A 305 -8.89 -16.33 -4.00
C SER A 305 -8.31 -15.57 -5.20
N LYS A 306 -8.86 -14.39 -5.46
CA LYS A 306 -8.39 -13.46 -6.49
C LYS A 306 -7.11 -12.73 -6.09
N MET A 307 -6.68 -12.85 -4.83
CA MET A 307 -5.40 -12.33 -4.38
C MET A 307 -4.24 -13.30 -4.64
N ASN A 308 -4.49 -14.54 -5.07
CA ASN A 308 -3.41 -15.48 -5.32
C ASN A 308 -2.47 -14.99 -6.43
N ASN A 309 -1.17 -15.06 -6.17
CA ASN A 309 -0.10 -14.75 -7.13
C ASN A 309 -0.07 -13.30 -7.68
N ILE A 310 -0.63 -12.32 -6.98
CA ILE A 310 -0.68 -10.90 -7.43
C ILE A 310 0.60 -10.09 -7.19
N GLY A 311 1.66 -10.69 -6.61
CA GLY A 311 2.87 -10.00 -6.16
C GLY A 311 3.58 -9.20 -7.26
N ASN A 312 3.59 -9.69 -8.51
CA ASN A 312 4.16 -8.92 -9.63
C ASN A 312 3.34 -7.66 -9.93
N SER A 313 2.01 -7.77 -9.92
CA SER A 313 1.12 -6.62 -10.09
C SER A 313 1.35 -5.59 -9.00
N LEU A 314 1.43 -6.02 -7.73
CA LEU A 314 1.68 -5.14 -6.59
C LEU A 314 3.02 -4.39 -6.73
N ILE A 315 4.12 -5.10 -7.02
CA ILE A 315 5.45 -4.48 -7.15
C ILE A 315 5.53 -3.56 -8.37
N ASN A 316 4.95 -3.95 -9.51
CA ASN A 316 4.94 -3.11 -10.72
C ASN A 316 4.19 -1.80 -10.48
N ASN A 317 2.99 -1.88 -9.88
CA ASN A 317 2.19 -0.70 -9.56
C ASN A 317 2.82 0.16 -8.45
N GLN A 318 3.49 -0.43 -7.45
CA GLN A 318 4.30 0.32 -6.48
C GLN A 318 5.40 1.12 -7.18
N ASN A 319 6.19 0.47 -8.03
CA ASN A 319 7.33 1.10 -8.71
C ASN A 319 6.89 2.18 -9.71
N THR A 320 5.68 2.09 -10.24
CA THR A 320 5.15 3.06 -11.23
C THR A 320 4.43 4.21 -10.56
N TYR A 321 3.53 3.92 -9.63
CA TYR A 321 2.61 4.90 -9.03
C TYR A 321 2.97 5.27 -7.60
N GLY A 322 4.02 4.70 -7.01
CA GLY A 322 4.56 5.12 -5.72
C GLY A 322 3.67 4.83 -4.52
N VAL A 323 2.98 3.67 -4.52
CA VAL A 323 2.13 3.23 -3.42
C VAL A 323 2.65 1.89 -2.89
N ASN A 324 3.00 1.83 -1.62
CA ASN A 324 3.61 0.67 -0.99
C ASN A 324 2.81 -0.63 -1.23
N ALA A 325 3.45 -1.64 -1.82
CA ALA A 325 2.83 -2.90 -2.22
C ALA A 325 2.33 -3.75 -1.05
N LEU A 326 3.01 -3.73 0.11
CA LEU A 326 2.55 -4.43 1.31
C LEU A 326 1.29 -3.77 1.88
N ILE A 327 1.25 -2.44 1.88
CA ILE A 327 0.08 -1.63 2.30
C ILE A 327 -1.11 -1.87 1.35
N VAL A 328 -0.87 -1.94 0.03
CA VAL A 328 -1.92 -2.28 -0.94
C VAL A 328 -2.44 -3.70 -0.68
N ALA A 329 -1.55 -4.66 -0.40
CA ALA A 329 -1.93 -6.03 -0.09
C ALA A 329 -2.77 -6.13 1.21
N SER A 330 -2.41 -5.42 2.28
CA SER A 330 -3.18 -5.43 3.53
C SER A 330 -4.56 -4.82 3.35
N PHE A 331 -4.66 -3.77 2.54
CA PHE A 331 -5.95 -3.16 2.21
C PHE A 331 -6.83 -4.13 1.41
N ALA A 332 -6.29 -4.73 0.34
CA ALA A 332 -7.00 -5.73 -0.45
C ALA A 332 -7.45 -6.92 0.43
N ALA A 333 -6.59 -7.39 1.34
CA ALA A 333 -6.92 -8.49 2.24
C ALA A 333 -8.11 -8.16 3.14
N LEU A 334 -8.15 -6.96 3.73
CA LEU A 334 -9.26 -6.55 4.58
C LEU A 334 -10.54 -6.35 3.75
N GLU A 335 -10.48 -5.61 2.65
CA GLU A 335 -11.65 -5.23 1.85
C GLU A 335 -12.31 -6.39 1.09
N SER A 336 -11.54 -7.43 0.77
CA SER A 336 -12.03 -8.58 -0.01
C SER A 336 -12.06 -9.89 0.77
N GLY A 337 -11.79 -9.86 2.08
CA GLY A 337 -11.67 -11.09 2.88
C GLY A 337 -10.60 -12.03 2.31
N TRP A 338 -9.41 -11.49 2.03
CA TRP A 338 -8.32 -12.17 1.32
C TRP A 338 -8.69 -12.66 -0.09
N GLY A 339 -9.40 -11.84 -0.86
CA GLY A 339 -9.76 -12.10 -2.26
C GLY A 339 -10.87 -13.13 -2.44
N LYS A 340 -11.69 -13.35 -1.42
CA LYS A 340 -12.75 -14.38 -1.38
C LYS A 340 -14.16 -13.79 -1.40
N SER A 341 -14.32 -12.49 -1.23
CA SER A 341 -15.63 -11.84 -1.29
C SER A 341 -16.28 -12.02 -2.66
N THR A 342 -17.61 -12.07 -2.70
CA THR A 342 -18.39 -12.20 -3.94
C THR A 342 -18.01 -11.13 -4.97
N ILE A 343 -17.81 -9.88 -4.53
CA ILE A 343 -17.36 -8.77 -5.39
C ILE A 343 -15.98 -9.06 -5.97
N SER A 344 -15.02 -9.53 -5.17
CA SER A 344 -13.70 -9.88 -5.69
C SER A 344 -13.77 -11.02 -6.71
N LEU A 345 -14.49 -12.10 -6.39
CA LEU A 345 -14.58 -13.30 -7.22
C LEU A 345 -15.24 -13.03 -8.57
N GLN A 346 -16.33 -12.25 -8.57
CA GLN A 346 -17.14 -12.03 -9.77
C GLN A 346 -16.73 -10.79 -10.56
N LYS A 347 -16.20 -9.75 -9.90
CA LYS A 347 -15.90 -8.45 -10.52
C LYS A 347 -14.41 -8.13 -10.61
N ASN A 348 -13.53 -9.02 -10.15
CA ASN A 348 -12.08 -8.78 -9.98
C ASN A 348 -11.77 -7.52 -9.15
N ASN A 349 -12.68 -7.13 -8.26
CA ASN A 349 -12.59 -5.90 -7.50
C ASN A 349 -12.17 -6.19 -6.06
N LEU A 350 -10.87 -6.00 -5.77
CA LEU A 350 -10.27 -6.33 -4.47
C LEU A 350 -10.49 -5.26 -3.39
N PHE A 351 -10.88 -4.04 -3.77
CA PHE A 351 -10.92 -2.89 -2.85
C PHE A 351 -12.33 -2.32 -2.67
N GLY A 352 -13.36 -3.00 -3.20
CA GLY A 352 -14.74 -2.53 -3.14
C GLY A 352 -14.96 -1.21 -3.90
N ILE A 353 -14.19 -0.94 -4.95
CA ILE A 353 -14.28 0.33 -5.69
C ILE A 353 -15.67 0.46 -6.33
N GLY A 354 -16.37 1.55 -6.03
CA GLY A 354 -17.73 1.80 -6.52
C GLY A 354 -18.82 1.03 -5.78
N ALA A 355 -18.50 0.19 -4.79
CA ALA A 355 -19.53 -0.39 -3.93
C ALA A 355 -20.13 0.73 -3.07
N PHE A 356 -21.43 1.03 -3.26
CA PHE A 356 -22.19 1.98 -2.45
C PHE A 356 -23.22 1.25 -1.58
N ASP A 357 -23.53 1.78 -0.39
CA ASP A 357 -24.15 1.04 0.73
C ASP A 357 -25.52 0.50 0.30
N SER A 358 -26.25 1.29 -0.49
CA SER A 358 -27.58 0.96 -0.98
C SER A 358 -27.65 -0.29 -1.85
N ASN A 359 -26.57 -0.64 -2.55
CA ASN A 359 -26.45 -1.86 -3.34
C ASN A 359 -24.97 -2.16 -3.66
N PRO A 360 -24.21 -2.72 -2.70
CA PRO A 360 -22.76 -2.77 -2.79
C PRO A 360 -22.29 -3.68 -3.92
N PHE A 361 -22.99 -4.78 -4.19
CA PHE A 361 -22.61 -5.68 -5.27
C PHE A 361 -22.88 -5.04 -6.64
N ASP A 362 -24.10 -4.56 -6.92
CA ASP A 362 -24.42 -4.07 -8.26
C ASP A 362 -23.66 -2.78 -8.61
N ASN A 363 -23.47 -1.89 -7.64
CA ASN A 363 -22.75 -0.64 -7.85
C ASN A 363 -21.23 -0.84 -8.01
N ALA A 364 -20.66 -1.89 -7.41
CA ALA A 364 -19.23 -2.15 -7.50
C ALA A 364 -18.75 -2.24 -8.94
N TYR A 365 -17.63 -1.60 -9.23
CA TYR A 365 -17.04 -1.64 -10.56
C TYR A 365 -16.55 -3.05 -10.88
N SER A 366 -16.70 -3.44 -12.15
CA SER A 366 -16.12 -4.66 -12.70
C SER A 366 -14.83 -4.32 -13.45
N PHE A 367 -13.78 -5.08 -13.17
CA PHE A 367 -12.48 -4.92 -13.83
C PHE A 367 -12.18 -6.11 -14.73
N ASN A 368 -11.54 -5.85 -15.87
CA ASN A 368 -11.12 -6.91 -16.82
C ASN A 368 -10.15 -7.89 -16.17
N SER A 369 -9.30 -7.42 -15.26
CA SER A 369 -8.36 -8.22 -14.49
C SER A 369 -8.15 -7.67 -13.08
N VAL A 370 -7.53 -8.48 -12.23
CA VAL A 370 -7.09 -8.03 -10.89
C VAL A 370 -5.99 -6.97 -10.99
N ASP A 371 -5.13 -7.03 -12.03
CA ASP A 371 -4.10 -6.01 -12.26
C ASP A 371 -4.70 -4.64 -12.60
N ASP A 372 -5.78 -4.61 -13.40
CA ASP A 372 -6.51 -3.36 -13.68
C ASP A 372 -7.12 -2.76 -12.42
N CYS A 373 -7.64 -3.60 -11.52
CA CYS A 373 -8.16 -3.15 -10.22
C CYS A 373 -7.04 -2.57 -9.33
N ILE A 374 -5.88 -3.24 -9.25
CA ILE A 374 -4.71 -2.75 -8.50
C ILE A 374 -4.17 -1.45 -9.10
N LYS A 375 -4.14 -1.33 -10.44
CA LYS A 375 -3.76 -0.11 -11.13
C LYS A 375 -4.73 1.04 -10.85
N GLU A 376 -6.05 0.81 -10.89
CA GLU A 376 -7.03 1.86 -10.58
C GLU A 376 -6.92 2.31 -9.12
N PHE A 377 -6.72 1.37 -8.18
CA PHE A 377 -6.49 1.70 -6.78
C PHE A 377 -5.23 2.57 -6.61
N THR A 378 -4.09 2.14 -7.15
CA THR A 378 -2.79 2.81 -6.92
C THR A 378 -2.63 4.11 -7.73
N SER A 379 -3.06 4.13 -8.98
CA SER A 379 -2.95 5.29 -9.87
C SER A 379 -4.11 6.27 -9.68
N GLY A 380 -5.35 5.78 -9.77
CA GLY A 380 -6.57 6.57 -9.75
C GLY A 380 -6.92 7.08 -8.36
N LEU A 381 -7.23 6.16 -7.44
CA LEU A 381 -7.68 6.53 -6.10
C LEU A 381 -6.56 7.10 -5.23
N MET A 382 -5.40 6.43 -5.19
CA MET A 382 -4.28 6.85 -4.33
C MET A 382 -3.53 8.03 -4.94
N SER A 383 -2.73 7.82 -5.99
CA SER A 383 -1.82 8.87 -6.50
C SER A 383 -2.51 10.14 -6.99
N ARG A 384 -3.63 10.03 -7.70
CA ARG A 384 -4.37 11.21 -8.20
C ARG A 384 -5.39 11.76 -7.20
N GLY A 385 -5.70 10.99 -6.16
CA GLY A 385 -6.71 11.32 -5.15
C GLY A 385 -6.11 11.49 -3.76
N TYR A 386 -6.16 10.43 -2.95
CA TYR A 386 -5.84 10.45 -1.51
C TYR A 386 -4.41 10.87 -1.16
N LEU A 387 -3.47 10.75 -2.11
CA LEU A 387 -2.07 11.14 -1.96
C LEU A 387 -1.74 12.49 -2.63
N ARG A 388 -2.75 13.23 -3.12
CA ARG A 388 -2.56 14.49 -3.84
C ARG A 388 -2.96 15.70 -2.98
N PRO A 389 -1.98 16.45 -2.42
CA PRO A 389 -2.26 17.67 -1.68
C PRO A 389 -3.15 18.66 -2.45
N GLY A 390 -4.13 19.24 -1.75
CA GLY A 390 -5.11 20.15 -2.33
C GLY A 390 -6.30 19.47 -3.03
N TYR A 391 -6.28 18.15 -3.21
CA TYR A 391 -7.47 17.41 -3.66
C TYR A 391 -8.46 17.20 -2.50
N SER A 392 -9.75 17.12 -2.79
CA SER A 392 -10.81 17.23 -1.75
C SER A 392 -10.73 16.14 -0.67
N ASN A 393 -10.27 14.95 -1.05
CA ASN A 393 -10.13 13.80 -0.16
C ASN A 393 -8.72 13.63 0.45
N PHE A 394 -7.82 14.60 0.28
CA PHE A 394 -6.47 14.52 0.81
C PHE A 394 -6.45 14.85 2.31
N ARG A 395 -5.97 13.93 3.14
CA ARG A 395 -5.83 14.10 4.60
C ARG A 395 -4.50 13.60 5.15
N GLY A 396 -3.51 13.44 4.26
CA GLY A 396 -2.24 12.77 4.55
C GLY A 396 -2.22 11.36 3.95
N GLY A 397 -1.06 10.95 3.43
CA GLY A 397 -0.91 9.71 2.68
C GLY A 397 -0.58 8.49 3.52
N PHE A 398 -1.36 8.20 4.58
CA PHE A 398 -1.16 7.06 5.50
C PHE A 398 -2.52 6.55 5.99
N TYR A 399 -2.57 5.40 6.69
CA TYR A 399 -3.85 4.87 7.19
C TYR A 399 -4.49 5.80 8.22
N GLY A 400 -3.74 6.19 9.24
CA GLY A 400 -4.17 7.15 10.25
C GLY A 400 -5.35 6.68 11.07
N ASP A 401 -6.19 7.64 11.44
CA ASP A 401 -7.31 7.53 12.37
C ASP A 401 -8.47 8.43 11.89
N LYS A 402 -9.44 8.77 12.74
CA LYS A 402 -10.51 9.70 12.34
C LYS A 402 -10.04 11.15 12.27
N ALA A 403 -8.93 11.48 12.93
CA ALA A 403 -8.37 12.82 12.95
C ALA A 403 -7.63 13.14 11.64
N SER A 404 -6.98 12.14 11.02
CA SER A 404 -6.17 12.31 9.82
C SER A 404 -5.93 11.01 9.03
N GLY A 405 -5.44 11.13 7.79
CA GLY A 405 -5.17 9.99 6.92
C GLY A 405 -6.43 9.42 6.27
N LEU A 406 -6.32 8.22 5.71
CA LEU A 406 -7.42 7.59 4.97
C LEU A 406 -8.57 7.11 5.85
N SER A 407 -8.33 6.84 7.13
CA SER A 407 -9.36 6.33 8.05
C SER A 407 -10.47 7.34 8.34
N GLN A 408 -10.24 8.64 8.07
CA GLN A 408 -11.30 9.65 8.09
C GLN A 408 -12.43 9.35 7.08
N TYR A 409 -12.14 8.64 5.99
CA TYR A 409 -13.10 8.25 4.95
C TYR A 409 -13.65 6.83 5.11
N ALA A 410 -13.29 6.16 6.20
CA ALA A 410 -13.96 4.93 6.59
C ALA A 410 -15.16 5.29 7.45
N SER A 411 -16.18 4.44 7.50
CA SER A 411 -17.18 4.52 8.57
C SER A 411 -16.60 4.05 9.91
N ASP A 412 -15.78 3.00 9.85
CA ASP A 412 -15.02 2.42 10.97
C ASP A 412 -13.99 3.38 11.54
N PRO A 413 -14.09 3.79 12.83
CA PRO A 413 -13.07 4.59 13.48
C PRO A 413 -11.71 3.90 13.56
N TYR A 414 -11.65 2.57 13.54
CA TYR A 414 -10.42 1.81 13.76
C TYR A 414 -9.99 1.01 12.52
N ARG A 415 -10.47 1.36 11.32
CA ARG A 415 -10.01 0.72 10.07
C ARG A 415 -8.50 0.83 9.88
N GLY A 416 -7.92 1.98 10.25
CA GLY A 416 -6.48 2.20 10.14
C GLY A 416 -5.68 1.23 10.99
N GLU A 417 -6.15 0.93 12.20
CA GLU A 417 -5.58 -0.11 13.06
C GLU A 417 -5.68 -1.50 12.41
N LYS A 418 -6.86 -1.86 11.88
CA LYS A 418 -7.10 -3.16 11.22
C LYS A 418 -6.20 -3.38 10.02
N CYS A 419 -6.09 -2.38 9.14
CA CYS A 419 -5.19 -2.43 7.99
C CYS A 419 -3.72 -2.52 8.42
N ALA A 420 -3.33 -1.75 9.45
CA ALA A 420 -1.98 -1.79 9.99
C ALA A 420 -1.65 -3.15 10.63
N ALA A 421 -2.60 -3.75 11.34
CA ALA A 421 -2.48 -5.08 11.93
C ALA A 421 -2.23 -6.13 10.85
N THR A 422 -3.00 -6.10 9.76
CA THR A 422 -2.80 -7.01 8.62
C THR A 422 -1.42 -6.84 7.99
N ALA A 423 -0.95 -5.60 7.80
CA ALA A 423 0.40 -5.33 7.29
C ALA A 423 1.50 -5.84 8.24
N ALA A 424 1.37 -5.56 9.54
CA ALA A 424 2.30 -6.00 10.57
C ALA A 424 2.38 -7.54 10.65
N THR A 425 1.25 -8.22 10.52
CA THR A 425 1.21 -9.70 10.50
C THR A 425 1.92 -10.25 9.28
N MET A 426 1.67 -9.71 8.09
CA MET A 426 2.35 -10.17 6.86
C MET A 426 3.87 -9.97 6.97
N ASP A 427 4.32 -8.81 7.46
CA ASP A 427 5.75 -8.53 7.64
C ASP A 427 6.38 -9.46 8.67
N ARG A 428 5.71 -9.69 9.81
CA ARG A 428 6.18 -10.55 10.90
C ARG A 428 6.28 -12.02 10.48
N GLU A 429 5.32 -12.52 9.70
CA GLU A 429 5.34 -13.91 9.19
C GLU A 429 6.29 -14.12 7.99
N LEU A 430 6.71 -13.04 7.37
CA LEU A 430 7.83 -13.04 6.44
C LEU A 430 9.14 -12.92 7.24
N SER A 431 9.99 -11.96 6.90
CA SER A 431 11.32 -11.79 7.52
C SER A 431 11.48 -10.43 8.20
N SER A 432 10.37 -9.75 8.50
CA SER A 432 10.33 -8.44 9.16
C SER A 432 11.24 -7.39 8.48
N LYS A 433 11.28 -7.38 7.14
CA LYS A 433 12.12 -6.46 6.37
C LYS A 433 11.59 -5.02 6.35
N ASP A 434 10.29 -4.82 6.63
CA ASP A 434 9.65 -3.51 6.51
C ASP A 434 9.40 -2.81 7.84
N SER A 435 9.16 -3.55 8.92
CA SER A 435 8.91 -2.99 10.25
C SER A 435 10.05 -2.07 10.67
N ASN A 436 9.68 -0.84 11.07
CA ASN A 436 10.59 0.23 11.49
C ASN A 436 11.68 0.62 10.48
N TYR A 437 11.60 0.17 9.22
CA TYR A 437 12.59 0.48 8.18
C TYR A 437 12.68 1.99 7.90
N TYR A 438 11.55 2.69 7.81
CA TYR A 438 11.52 4.12 7.52
C TYR A 438 11.49 4.97 8.79
N THR A 439 12.21 6.09 8.80
CA THR A 439 12.01 7.12 9.85
C THR A 439 10.67 7.82 9.65
N ILE A 440 9.80 7.79 10.65
CA ILE A 440 8.50 8.46 10.65
C ILE A 440 8.58 9.71 11.53
N GLY A 441 8.28 10.85 10.92
CA GLY A 441 8.11 12.13 11.61
C GLY A 441 6.65 12.58 11.57
N ILE A 442 6.12 13.01 12.71
CA ILE A 442 4.74 13.46 12.87
C ILE A 442 4.72 14.98 13.07
N LYS A 443 3.94 15.68 12.23
CA LYS A 443 3.48 17.06 12.48
C LYS A 443 2.32 17.00 13.47
N ASP A 444 2.38 17.88 14.47
CA ASP A 444 1.37 18.01 15.53
C ASP A 444 1.10 16.67 16.24
N SER A 445 2.16 16.05 16.75
CA SER A 445 2.07 14.80 17.53
C SER A 445 1.36 14.96 18.88
N SER A 446 1.03 16.21 19.26
CA SER A 446 0.23 16.53 20.44
C SER A 446 -1.26 16.51 20.16
N LEU A 447 -1.68 16.66 18.89
CA LEU A 447 -3.08 16.83 18.48
C LEU A 447 -3.73 18.12 18.98
N LEU A 448 -2.95 19.20 19.14
CA LEU A 448 -3.40 20.43 19.79
C LEU A 448 -3.22 21.69 18.94
N THR A 449 -2.31 21.69 17.95
CA THR A 449 -1.98 22.93 17.24
C THR A 449 -2.85 23.13 16.01
N HIS A 450 -3.25 22.04 15.33
CA HIS A 450 -4.08 22.03 14.13
C HIS A 450 -3.57 22.98 13.03
N THR A 451 -2.25 23.12 12.92
CA THR A 451 -1.60 24.01 11.97
C THR A 451 -1.26 23.30 10.68
N ASN A 452 -1.25 24.03 9.57
CA ASN A 452 -0.64 23.56 8.33
C ASN A 452 0.85 23.97 8.28
N ILE A 453 1.65 23.23 7.52
CA ILE A 453 3.07 23.58 7.28
C ILE A 453 3.40 23.45 5.80
N ASP A 454 4.33 24.27 5.33
CA ASP A 454 4.84 24.22 3.96
C ASP A 454 5.84 23.08 3.77
N VAL A 455 5.68 22.35 2.67
CA VAL A 455 6.69 21.46 2.11
C VAL A 455 7.43 22.23 1.02
N LYS A 456 8.69 22.55 1.29
CA LYS A 456 9.56 23.40 0.46
C LYS A 456 10.39 22.58 -0.52
N LYS A 457 10.75 23.17 -1.67
CA LYS A 457 11.63 22.56 -2.67
C LYS A 457 13.06 22.37 -2.14
N GLU A 458 13.56 23.36 -1.40
CA GLU A 458 14.91 23.39 -0.83
C GLU A 458 14.85 23.65 0.68
N SER A 459 15.96 23.38 1.37
CA SER A 459 16.11 23.56 2.84
C SER A 459 16.29 25.04 3.22
N ASN A 460 15.36 25.90 2.83
CA ASN A 460 15.26 27.29 3.26
C ASN A 460 13.85 27.86 2.99
N ASN A 461 13.49 28.90 3.74
CA ASN A 461 12.16 29.51 3.71
C ASN A 461 11.85 30.30 2.42
N GLN A 462 12.86 30.78 1.69
CA GLN A 462 12.70 31.52 0.44
C GLN A 462 12.45 30.62 -0.78
N SER A 463 12.66 29.32 -0.63
CA SER A 463 12.46 28.37 -1.73
C SER A 463 10.97 28.15 -2.02
N THR A 464 10.68 27.70 -3.24
CA THR A 464 9.33 27.37 -3.71
C THR A 464 8.62 26.44 -2.74
N THR A 465 7.40 26.80 -2.31
CA THR A 465 6.49 25.86 -1.64
C THR A 465 5.94 24.89 -2.69
N LEU A 466 6.23 23.60 -2.54
CA LEU A 466 5.70 22.55 -3.39
C LEU A 466 4.21 22.34 -3.12
N TYR A 467 3.87 22.24 -1.83
CA TYR A 467 2.51 22.17 -1.31
C TYR A 467 2.51 22.49 0.18
N THR A 468 1.32 22.66 0.74
CA THR A 468 1.10 22.85 2.18
C THR A 468 0.28 21.68 2.70
N THR A 469 0.61 21.16 3.89
CA THR A 469 -0.16 20.07 4.51
C THR A 469 -1.58 20.52 4.87
N VAL A 470 -2.46 19.56 5.18
CA VAL A 470 -3.71 19.86 5.86
C VAL A 470 -3.45 20.32 7.31
N SER A 471 -4.43 21.02 7.89
CA SER A 471 -4.44 21.41 9.31
C SER A 471 -4.72 20.24 10.24
N ASN A 472 -5.32 19.15 9.74
CA ASN A 472 -5.54 17.91 10.50
C ASN A 472 -4.29 17.46 11.25
N ALA A 473 -4.52 16.95 12.46
CA ALA A 473 -3.51 16.35 13.30
C ALA A 473 -3.91 14.89 13.53
N PRO A 474 -2.96 13.96 13.60
CA PRO A 474 -1.54 14.12 13.27
C PRO A 474 -1.29 14.14 11.74
N TYR A 475 -0.07 14.41 11.28
CA TYR A 475 0.31 14.19 9.88
C TYR A 475 1.69 13.54 9.78
N ALA A 476 1.77 12.38 9.12
CA ALA A 476 3.00 11.61 9.01
C ALA A 476 3.81 11.92 7.75
N PHE A 477 5.13 12.00 7.92
CA PHE A 477 6.13 12.06 6.87
C PHE A 477 7.11 10.91 6.99
N ILE A 478 7.59 10.43 5.84
CA ILE A 478 8.86 9.70 5.79
C ILE A 478 9.97 10.75 5.82
N VAL A 479 10.76 10.75 6.89
CA VAL A 479 11.96 11.56 6.99
C VAL A 479 13.09 10.82 6.27
N ARG A 480 13.43 11.29 5.06
CA ARG A 480 14.48 10.68 4.23
C ARG A 480 15.87 10.86 4.85
N ASN A 481 16.10 11.98 5.51
CA ASN A 481 17.36 12.28 6.19
C ASN A 481 17.09 12.92 7.55
N LYS A 482 17.47 12.20 8.63
CA LYS A 482 17.33 12.64 10.02
C LYS A 482 18.26 13.79 10.40
N THR A 483 19.31 14.05 9.63
CA THR A 483 20.19 15.19 9.87
C THR A 483 19.60 16.42 9.20
N ALA A 484 19.06 17.33 10.00
CA ALA A 484 18.48 18.56 9.49
C ALA A 484 19.54 19.42 8.79
N LYS A 485 19.22 19.90 7.59
CA LYS A 485 20.01 20.89 6.86
C LYS A 485 19.32 22.24 6.98
N ASN A 486 20.01 23.25 7.52
CA ASN A 486 19.47 24.60 7.74
C ASN A 486 18.16 24.63 8.55
N GLY A 487 17.96 23.70 9.49
CA GLY A 487 16.72 23.58 10.26
C GLY A 487 15.56 22.89 9.53
N TYR A 488 15.83 22.20 8.41
CA TYR A 488 14.83 21.43 7.67
C TYR A 488 15.20 19.95 7.60
N TYR A 489 14.22 19.07 7.78
CA TYR A 489 14.35 17.67 7.38
C TYR A 489 14.02 17.51 5.90
N GLN A 490 14.74 16.64 5.21
CA GLN A 490 14.32 16.17 3.89
C GLN A 490 13.25 15.10 4.09
N VAL A 491 12.10 15.25 3.44
CA VAL A 491 10.95 14.35 3.57
C VAL A 491 10.50 13.84 2.20
N GLN A 492 9.97 12.63 2.18
CA GLN A 492 9.30 12.10 0.99
C GLN A 492 8.02 12.92 0.74
N SER A 493 7.79 13.32 -0.50
CA SER A 493 6.61 14.11 -0.88
C SER A 493 5.40 13.19 -1.04
N ASP A 494 4.23 13.56 -0.52
CA ASP A 494 2.98 12.88 -0.87
C ASP A 494 2.62 13.11 -2.35
N ALA A 495 2.84 14.35 -2.80
CA ALA A 495 2.57 14.77 -4.17
C ALA A 495 3.56 14.20 -5.18
N VAL A 496 3.07 13.89 -6.37
CA VAL A 496 3.90 13.75 -7.57
C VAL A 496 4.37 15.14 -8.02
N LEU A 497 5.67 15.31 -8.27
CA LEU A 497 6.25 16.59 -8.68
C LEU A 497 6.61 16.61 -10.16
N THR A 498 6.72 17.80 -10.72
CA THR A 498 7.32 18.02 -12.04
C THR A 498 8.79 17.61 -12.04
N THR A 499 9.37 17.32 -13.23
CA THR A 499 10.77 16.87 -13.37
C THR A 499 11.77 17.84 -12.73
N ASP A 500 11.49 19.14 -12.77
CA ASP A 500 12.31 20.21 -12.16
C ASP A 500 11.98 20.49 -10.68
N ARG A 501 11.00 19.76 -10.12
CA ARG A 501 10.44 19.92 -8.78
C ARG A 501 10.01 21.36 -8.46
N ASN A 502 9.48 22.09 -9.43
CA ASN A 502 8.97 23.45 -9.21
C ASN A 502 7.49 23.48 -8.81
N SER A 503 6.73 22.43 -9.08
CA SER A 503 5.32 22.31 -8.67
C SER A 503 4.88 20.86 -8.57
N MET A 504 3.67 20.65 -8.05
CA MET A 504 2.96 19.37 -8.18
C MET A 504 2.47 19.16 -9.62
N THR A 505 2.21 17.90 -9.97
CA THR A 505 1.49 17.50 -11.20
C THR A 505 0.25 16.67 -10.85
N SER A 506 -0.70 16.56 -11.79
CA SER A 506 -1.86 15.67 -11.70
C SER A 506 -1.60 14.26 -12.26
N ASN A 507 -0.38 14.01 -12.75
CA ASN A 507 0.07 12.69 -13.17
C ASN A 507 0.16 11.75 -11.96
N SER A 508 0.18 10.45 -12.22
CA SER A 508 0.27 9.43 -11.17
C SER A 508 1.65 8.78 -11.07
N GLU A 509 2.51 8.93 -12.10
CA GLU A 509 3.84 8.33 -12.14
C GLU A 509 4.77 8.98 -11.11
N TYR A 510 5.14 8.20 -10.10
CA TYR A 510 5.85 8.68 -8.93
C TYR A 510 7.30 8.22 -8.96
N SER A 511 8.22 9.13 -8.63
CA SER A 511 9.65 8.83 -8.51
C SER A 511 10.09 9.03 -7.06
N TYR A 512 10.46 7.95 -6.37
CA TYR A 512 10.94 8.00 -4.99
C TYR A 512 12.16 8.92 -4.82
N ASP A 513 13.03 9.01 -5.83
CA ASP A 513 14.23 9.84 -5.79
C ASP A 513 13.98 11.32 -6.06
N ARG A 514 13.05 11.62 -6.98
CA ARG A 514 12.71 13.00 -7.37
C ARG A 514 11.66 13.61 -6.44
N ASP A 515 10.63 12.87 -6.06
CA ASP A 515 9.44 13.38 -5.39
C ASP A 515 9.67 13.50 -3.88
N TYR A 516 10.49 14.48 -3.51
CA TYR A 516 10.80 14.84 -2.13
C TYR A 516 10.78 16.36 -1.92
N GLY A 517 10.66 16.77 -0.66
CA GLY A 517 10.71 18.17 -0.25
C GLY A 517 11.42 18.33 1.10
N TYR A 518 11.24 19.52 1.69
CA TYR A 518 11.83 19.90 2.97
C TYR A 518 10.78 20.53 3.88
N VAL A 519 10.78 20.13 5.15
CA VAL A 519 9.90 20.70 6.19
C VAL A 519 10.74 21.19 7.37
N GLU A 520 10.33 22.28 8.01
CA GLU A 520 11.03 22.79 9.19
C GLU A 520 11.00 21.75 10.31
N ASN A 521 12.17 21.38 10.83
CA ASN A 521 12.32 20.29 11.77
C ASN A 521 11.61 20.54 13.10
N LYS A 522 11.45 21.79 13.51
CA LYS A 522 10.79 22.20 14.76
C LYS A 522 9.32 21.78 14.84
N TYR A 523 8.66 21.55 13.69
CA TYR A 523 7.27 21.10 13.64
C TYR A 523 7.13 19.57 13.61
N ILE A 524 8.24 18.83 13.54
CA ILE A 524 8.23 17.39 13.31
C ILE A 524 8.81 16.65 14.52
N LYS A 525 7.98 15.85 15.18
CA LYS A 525 8.41 14.88 16.20
C LYS A 525 8.76 13.56 15.50
N ILE A 526 10.01 13.09 15.61
CA ILE A 526 10.36 11.75 15.16
C ILE A 526 9.78 10.74 16.17
N VAL A 527 8.94 9.83 15.69
CA VAL A 527 8.24 8.81 16.51
C VAL A 527 8.71 7.39 16.19
N ASN A 528 9.31 7.18 15.01
CA ASN A 528 10.07 5.99 14.67
C ASN A 528 11.37 6.38 13.97
N SER A 529 12.49 5.76 14.33
CA SER A 529 13.80 6.00 13.70
C SER A 529 14.23 4.78 12.90
N GLY A 530 14.14 4.89 11.58
CA GLY A 530 14.59 3.88 10.62
C GLY A 530 15.90 4.28 9.93
N VAL A 531 16.11 3.78 8.71
CA VAL A 531 17.27 4.12 7.87
C VAL A 531 17.09 5.48 7.21
N ASP A 532 18.20 6.18 6.96
CA ASP A 532 18.19 7.34 6.06
C ASP A 532 18.16 6.84 4.61
N ILE A 533 17.26 7.40 3.80
CA ILE A 533 17.12 7.10 2.39
C ILE A 533 18.18 7.88 1.62
N LYS A 534 19.05 7.15 0.92
CA LYS A 534 20.02 7.75 0.00
C LYS A 534 19.38 7.85 -1.40
N PRO A 535 19.69 8.89 -2.18
CA PRO A 535 19.28 8.93 -3.58
C PRO A 535 19.84 7.72 -4.32
N SER A 536 19.01 7.08 -5.14
CA SER A 536 19.48 6.09 -6.09
C SER A 536 20.52 6.70 -7.02
N LYS A 537 21.54 5.91 -7.37
CA LYS A 537 22.59 6.30 -8.31
C LYS A 537 22.59 5.29 -9.44
N ALA A 538 22.75 5.77 -10.68
CA ALA A 538 22.99 4.88 -11.80
C ALA A 538 24.24 4.03 -11.60
N PRO A 539 24.24 2.77 -12.11
CA PRO A 539 25.44 1.96 -12.19
C PRO A 539 26.58 2.70 -12.86
N ILE A 540 27.81 2.33 -12.53
CA ILE A 540 29.00 2.83 -13.21
C ILE A 540 29.54 1.69 -14.07
N ILE A 541 29.55 1.87 -15.40
CA ILE A 541 30.30 1.00 -16.30
C ILE A 541 31.77 1.44 -16.22
N GLU A 542 32.56 0.77 -15.37
CA GLU A 542 33.97 1.12 -15.12
C GLU A 542 34.82 0.89 -16.37
N SER A 543 34.59 -0.21 -17.08
CA SER A 543 35.30 -0.53 -18.31
C SER A 543 34.51 -1.46 -19.21
N THR A 544 34.85 -1.41 -20.50
CA THR A 544 34.38 -2.32 -21.54
C THR A 544 35.58 -2.76 -22.37
N GLU A 545 35.72 -4.06 -22.61
CA GLU A 545 36.80 -4.65 -23.39
C GLU A 545 36.20 -5.50 -24.53
N VAL A 546 36.77 -5.37 -25.74
CA VAL A 546 36.40 -6.20 -26.90
C VAL A 546 37.56 -7.14 -27.21
N THR A 547 37.29 -8.45 -27.21
CA THR A 547 38.27 -9.51 -27.46
C THR A 547 37.76 -10.52 -28.49
N ASN A 548 38.59 -11.49 -28.88
CA ASN A 548 38.24 -12.59 -29.80
C ASN A 548 37.59 -12.12 -31.12
N LYS A 549 38.07 -10.99 -31.65
CA LYS A 549 37.53 -10.39 -32.86
C LYS A 549 37.98 -11.19 -34.09
N THR A 550 37.04 -11.84 -34.74
CA THR A 550 37.23 -12.59 -35.99
C THR A 550 36.09 -12.27 -36.98
N SER A 551 36.11 -12.86 -38.18
CA SER A 551 34.98 -12.81 -39.12
C SER A 551 33.71 -13.50 -38.59
N GLU A 552 33.83 -14.37 -37.57
CA GLU A 552 32.70 -15.09 -36.98
C GLU A 552 32.03 -14.31 -35.83
N GLY A 553 32.68 -13.27 -35.31
CA GLY A 553 32.14 -12.45 -34.24
C GLY A 553 33.19 -11.80 -33.34
N TYR A 554 32.77 -11.42 -32.13
CA TYR A 554 33.63 -10.84 -31.10
C TYR A 554 33.00 -11.02 -29.71
N THR A 555 33.80 -10.85 -28.66
CA THR A 555 33.35 -10.89 -27.27
C THR A 555 33.44 -9.51 -26.64
N VAL A 556 32.35 -9.03 -26.05
CA VAL A 556 32.28 -7.84 -25.21
C VAL A 556 32.27 -8.25 -23.75
N LYS A 557 33.20 -7.70 -22.97
CA LYS A 557 33.25 -7.84 -21.51
C LYS A 557 33.04 -6.47 -20.89
N CYS A 558 32.21 -6.35 -19.86
CA CYS A 558 32.07 -5.12 -19.08
C CYS A 558 32.27 -5.36 -17.58
N ILE A 559 32.94 -4.40 -16.94
CA ILE A 559 33.10 -4.31 -15.48
C ILE A 559 32.21 -3.19 -14.97
N ILE A 560 31.42 -3.48 -13.94
CA ILE A 560 30.34 -2.62 -13.45
C ILE A 560 30.50 -2.43 -11.94
N ARG A 561 30.35 -1.20 -11.46
CA ARG A 561 30.25 -0.88 -10.04
C ARG A 561 28.87 -0.31 -9.71
N ASP A 562 28.22 -0.85 -8.68
CA ASP A 562 26.93 -0.35 -8.22
C ASP A 562 26.65 -0.76 -6.76
N GLU A 563 26.17 0.17 -5.93
CA GLU A 563 25.89 -0.08 -4.50
C GLU A 563 24.55 -0.81 -4.28
N ALA A 564 23.55 -0.61 -5.15
CA ALA A 564 22.23 -1.23 -5.04
C ALA A 564 22.21 -2.69 -5.57
N GLY A 565 23.17 -3.01 -6.44
CA GLY A 565 23.33 -4.25 -7.15
C GLY A 565 22.57 -4.28 -8.49
N ILE A 566 23.02 -5.16 -9.39
CA ILE A 566 22.53 -5.21 -10.78
C ILE A 566 21.26 -6.05 -10.90
N SER A 567 20.26 -5.52 -11.60
CA SER A 567 19.00 -6.22 -11.92
C SER A 567 19.04 -6.90 -13.28
N ARG A 568 19.53 -6.21 -14.32
CA ARG A 568 19.75 -6.80 -15.65
C ARG A 568 20.84 -6.05 -16.44
N VAL A 569 21.47 -6.75 -17.36
CA VAL A 569 22.34 -6.18 -18.39
C VAL A 569 21.81 -6.61 -19.76
N GLU A 570 21.70 -5.67 -20.69
CA GLU A 570 21.25 -5.91 -22.06
C GLU A 570 22.29 -5.35 -23.02
N MET A 571 22.70 -6.13 -24.02
CA MET A 571 23.73 -5.71 -24.98
C MET A 571 23.22 -5.71 -26.43
N PRO A 572 22.30 -4.81 -26.80
CA PRO A 572 21.72 -4.86 -28.13
C PRO A 572 22.75 -4.54 -29.20
N THR A 573 22.71 -5.32 -30.27
CA THR A 573 23.74 -5.31 -31.33
C THR A 573 23.09 -5.35 -32.71
N TRP A 574 23.64 -4.61 -33.68
CA TRP A 574 23.20 -4.59 -35.08
C TRP A 574 24.36 -4.19 -36.00
N THR A 575 24.27 -4.47 -37.31
CA THR A 575 25.22 -3.95 -38.31
C THR A 575 24.76 -2.59 -38.84
N GLU A 576 25.64 -1.73 -39.32
CA GLU A 576 25.19 -0.47 -39.97
C GLU A 576 24.47 -0.71 -41.31
N LYS A 577 24.59 -1.91 -41.88
CA LYS A 577 24.08 -2.21 -43.20
C LYS A 577 22.55 -2.29 -43.14
N ASN A 578 21.90 -1.44 -43.93
CA ASN A 578 20.44 -1.27 -43.92
C ASN A 578 19.84 -0.80 -42.58
N GLY A 579 20.64 -0.17 -41.72
CA GLY A 579 20.17 0.34 -40.43
C GLY A 579 20.06 -0.76 -39.37
N GLN A 580 19.05 -0.71 -38.50
CA GLN A 580 18.87 -1.69 -37.40
C GLN A 580 18.02 -2.90 -37.82
N ASP A 581 18.11 -3.31 -39.10
CA ASP A 581 17.24 -4.35 -39.66
C ASP A 581 17.56 -5.77 -39.15
N ASP A 582 18.63 -5.92 -38.37
CA ASP A 582 19.12 -7.17 -37.79
C ASP A 582 19.39 -7.06 -36.27
N ILE A 583 18.83 -6.03 -35.60
CA ILE A 583 19.08 -5.79 -34.18
C ILE A 583 18.61 -6.95 -33.30
N THR A 584 19.47 -7.38 -32.38
CA THR A 584 19.12 -8.34 -31.32
C THR A 584 19.22 -7.66 -29.95
N TRP A 585 18.38 -8.07 -28.99
CA TRP A 585 18.36 -7.54 -27.60
C TRP A 585 18.60 -8.64 -26.56
N PRO A 586 19.82 -9.21 -26.50
CA PRO A 586 20.12 -10.30 -25.57
C PRO A 586 20.20 -9.77 -24.13
N LYS A 587 19.58 -10.52 -23.20
CA LYS A 587 19.78 -10.36 -21.75
C LYS A 587 21.03 -11.13 -21.34
N ILE A 588 21.96 -10.45 -20.68
CA ILE A 588 23.28 -10.98 -20.34
C ILE A 588 23.33 -11.39 -18.87
N SER A 589 23.85 -12.60 -18.62
CA SER A 589 24.11 -13.07 -17.26
C SER A 589 25.19 -12.23 -16.59
N VAL A 590 24.97 -11.90 -15.32
CA VAL A 590 25.86 -11.06 -14.52
C VAL A 590 26.51 -11.89 -13.42
N VAL A 591 27.82 -11.74 -13.27
CA VAL A 591 28.60 -12.35 -12.18
C VAL A 591 28.88 -11.30 -11.12
N ASN A 592 28.37 -11.50 -9.89
CA ASN A 592 28.72 -10.68 -8.74
C ASN A 592 30.11 -11.06 -8.23
N LYS A 593 31.06 -10.11 -8.24
CA LYS A 593 32.45 -10.31 -7.81
C LYS A 593 32.69 -9.86 -6.36
N GLY A 594 31.66 -9.40 -5.65
CA GLY A 594 31.76 -8.85 -4.29
C GLY A 594 32.17 -7.36 -4.28
N ASN A 595 32.06 -6.70 -3.12
CA ASN A 595 32.43 -5.29 -2.93
C ASN A 595 31.82 -4.35 -4.00
N ASN A 596 30.54 -4.52 -4.29
CA ASN A 596 29.78 -3.74 -5.26
C ASN A 596 30.30 -3.83 -6.71
N LEU A 597 31.07 -4.88 -7.05
CA LEU A 597 31.65 -5.11 -8.37
C LEU A 597 30.96 -6.26 -9.09
N TYR A 598 30.65 -6.07 -10.37
CA TYR A 598 29.95 -7.02 -11.23
C TYR A 598 30.64 -7.14 -12.59
N GLU A 599 30.46 -8.28 -13.24
CA GLU A 599 31.02 -8.57 -14.57
C GLU A 599 29.93 -9.18 -15.46
N ALA A 600 29.82 -8.69 -16.70
CA ALA A 600 28.96 -9.29 -17.72
C ALA A 600 29.75 -9.49 -19.02
N THR A 601 29.53 -10.63 -19.68
CA THR A 601 30.26 -11.03 -20.88
C THR A 601 29.28 -11.52 -21.93
N TYR A 602 29.40 -11.01 -23.16
CA TYR A 602 28.56 -11.39 -24.28
C TYR A 602 29.42 -11.67 -25.52
N THR A 603 29.17 -12.80 -26.19
CA THR A 603 29.79 -13.12 -27.48
C THR A 603 28.78 -12.88 -28.59
N VAL A 604 29.05 -11.84 -29.39
CA VAL A 604 28.32 -11.53 -30.62
C VAL A 604 28.78 -12.50 -31.70
N LYS A 605 27.83 -13.08 -32.44
CA LYS A 605 28.11 -13.96 -33.58
C LYS A 605 27.54 -13.33 -34.85
N THR A 606 28.34 -13.24 -35.90
CA THR A 606 27.90 -12.64 -37.17
C THR A 606 26.73 -13.37 -37.79
N LYS A 607 26.59 -14.69 -37.56
CA LYS A 607 25.43 -15.47 -38.01
C LYS A 607 24.08 -14.98 -37.48
N ASP A 608 24.06 -14.34 -36.31
CA ASP A 608 22.86 -13.77 -35.70
C ASP A 608 22.53 -12.39 -36.32
N HIS A 609 23.45 -11.89 -37.16
CA HIS A 609 23.48 -10.59 -37.85
C HIS A 609 23.71 -10.78 -39.36
N LYS A 610 23.00 -11.78 -39.93
CA LYS A 610 22.99 -12.12 -41.38
C LYS A 610 24.36 -12.43 -42.00
N ASN A 611 25.37 -12.72 -41.18
CA ASN A 611 26.78 -12.89 -41.56
C ASN A 611 27.38 -11.66 -42.27
N GLU A 612 26.89 -10.47 -41.92
CA GLU A 612 27.36 -9.25 -42.55
C GLU A 612 28.73 -8.81 -42.02
N THR A 613 29.54 -8.21 -42.88
CA THR A 613 30.83 -7.61 -42.53
C THR A 613 30.70 -6.09 -42.46
N GLY A 614 31.68 -5.42 -41.86
CA GLY A 614 31.68 -3.98 -41.65
C GLY A 614 31.41 -3.62 -40.20
N LYS A 615 30.83 -2.44 -39.97
CA LYS A 615 30.64 -1.90 -38.63
C LYS A 615 29.43 -2.53 -37.94
N TYR A 616 29.68 -3.01 -36.73
CA TYR A 616 28.68 -3.42 -35.76
C TYR A 616 28.58 -2.36 -34.67
N ASN A 617 27.37 -2.06 -34.25
CA ASN A 617 27.08 -1.23 -33.10
C ASN A 617 26.61 -2.15 -31.98
N THR A 618 27.29 -2.12 -30.83
CA THR A 618 26.84 -2.80 -29.61
C THR A 618 26.66 -1.77 -28.51
N HIS A 619 25.43 -1.63 -28.02
CA HIS A 619 25.18 -0.87 -26.81
C HIS A 619 25.29 -1.80 -25.59
N VAL A 620 25.60 -1.25 -24.43
CA VAL A 620 25.64 -1.94 -23.14
C VAL A 620 24.74 -1.16 -22.19
N TYR A 621 23.55 -1.68 -21.93
CA TYR A 621 22.61 -1.16 -20.94
C TYR A 621 22.75 -1.94 -19.65
N VAL A 622 23.00 -1.24 -18.55
CA VAL A 622 23.12 -1.82 -17.22
C VAL A 622 22.09 -1.19 -16.32
N TYR A 623 21.19 -1.99 -15.77
CA TYR A 623 20.15 -1.55 -14.83
C TYR A 623 20.46 -2.07 -13.44
N ASN A 624 20.40 -1.22 -12.42
CA ASN A 624 20.43 -1.68 -11.03
C ASN A 624 19.03 -2.09 -10.53
N LYS A 625 18.98 -2.57 -9.29
CA LYS A 625 17.73 -2.94 -8.61
C LYS A 625 16.80 -1.76 -8.33
N ASP A 626 17.32 -0.55 -8.41
CA ASP A 626 16.56 0.70 -8.30
C ASP A 626 16.08 1.21 -9.68
N ASN A 627 16.26 0.42 -10.74
CA ASN A 627 15.91 0.73 -12.13
C ASN A 627 16.66 1.93 -12.74
N GLU A 628 17.70 2.45 -12.09
CA GLU A 628 18.62 3.39 -12.72
C GLU A 628 19.46 2.69 -13.79
N VAL A 629 19.77 3.42 -14.86
CA VAL A 629 20.42 2.85 -16.06
C VAL A 629 21.71 3.57 -16.40
N ALA A 630 22.73 2.79 -16.74
CA ALA A 630 23.93 3.25 -17.40
C ALA A 630 24.02 2.67 -18.81
N VAL A 631 24.45 3.50 -19.78
CA VAL A 631 24.55 3.10 -21.18
C VAL A 631 25.95 3.40 -21.71
N LYS A 632 26.54 2.44 -22.42
CA LYS A 632 27.78 2.61 -23.18
C LYS A 632 27.60 2.11 -24.61
N THR A 633 28.07 2.86 -25.60
CA THR A 633 28.06 2.45 -27.01
C THR A 633 29.46 2.04 -27.45
N LEU A 634 29.54 0.92 -28.19
CA LEU A 634 30.74 0.38 -28.80
C LEU A 634 30.54 0.25 -30.30
N GLU A 635 31.53 0.66 -31.09
CA GLU A 635 31.59 0.43 -32.54
C GLU A 635 32.71 -0.58 -32.84
N ILE A 636 32.36 -1.68 -33.49
CA ILE A 636 33.28 -2.79 -33.79
C ILE A 636 33.24 -3.11 -35.28
N THR A 637 34.34 -2.89 -36.00
CA THR A 637 34.43 -3.27 -37.42
C THR A 637 34.79 -4.74 -37.60
N VAL A 638 33.85 -5.62 -37.95
CA VAL A 638 34.14 -7.01 -38.34
C VAL A 638 34.61 -7.04 -39.78
N ASN A 639 35.86 -7.45 -40.01
CA ASN A 639 36.41 -7.53 -41.36
C ASN A 639 36.00 -8.85 -42.02
N ASP A 640 35.91 -8.82 -43.35
CA ASP A 640 35.79 -10.05 -44.14
C ASP A 640 37.00 -10.96 -43.88
N THR A 641 36.79 -12.27 -44.00
CA THR A 641 37.88 -13.26 -43.92
C THR A 641 38.99 -12.86 -44.89
N ALA A 642 40.19 -12.60 -44.37
CA ALA A 642 41.36 -12.56 -45.22
C ALA A 642 41.43 -13.92 -45.93
N THR A 643 41.44 -13.90 -47.26
CA THR A 643 41.54 -15.12 -48.08
C THR A 643 42.69 -15.98 -47.56
N PRO A 644 42.51 -17.30 -47.34
CA PRO A 644 43.59 -18.15 -46.87
C PRO A 644 44.83 -17.96 -47.73
N LYS A 645 45.95 -17.62 -47.09
CA LYS A 645 47.20 -17.38 -47.80
C LYS A 645 47.99 -18.67 -47.86
N ILE A 646 48.26 -19.13 -49.07
CA ILE A 646 49.15 -20.26 -49.35
C ILE A 646 50.57 -19.72 -49.47
N SER A 647 51.51 -20.35 -48.77
CA SER A 647 52.93 -20.04 -48.86
C SER A 647 53.76 -21.33 -48.83
N ASN A 648 55.06 -21.22 -49.12
CA ASN A 648 56.01 -22.32 -49.03
C ASN A 648 55.58 -23.60 -49.77
N VAL A 649 55.01 -23.46 -50.98
CA VAL A 649 54.66 -24.62 -51.81
C VAL A 649 55.93 -25.34 -52.23
N LYS A 650 56.04 -26.63 -51.92
CA LYS A 650 57.18 -27.48 -52.26
C LYS A 650 56.71 -28.75 -52.96
N VAL A 651 57.52 -29.20 -53.92
CA VAL A 651 57.40 -30.50 -54.56
C VAL A 651 58.60 -31.34 -54.12
N GLU A 652 58.33 -32.55 -53.65
CA GLU A 652 59.36 -33.47 -53.16
C GLU A 652 59.11 -34.90 -53.69
N ASN A 653 60.14 -35.74 -53.67
CA ASN A 653 60.09 -37.16 -54.06
C ASN A 653 59.63 -37.40 -55.52
N GLU A 654 60.07 -36.57 -56.46
CA GLU A 654 59.74 -36.73 -57.88
C GLU A 654 60.30 -38.02 -58.47
N THR A 655 59.42 -38.92 -58.90
CA THR A 655 59.77 -40.16 -59.59
C THR A 655 58.79 -40.41 -60.74
N ARG A 656 59.10 -41.40 -61.58
CA ARG A 656 58.15 -41.88 -62.61
C ARG A 656 56.82 -42.37 -62.02
N LYS A 657 56.74 -42.67 -60.71
CA LYS A 657 55.51 -43.11 -60.03
C LYS A 657 54.68 -41.97 -59.43
N GLY A 658 55.21 -40.74 -59.37
CA GLY A 658 54.52 -39.57 -58.80
C GLY A 658 55.44 -38.63 -58.02
N TYR A 659 54.83 -37.70 -57.29
CA TYR A 659 55.48 -36.67 -56.47
C TYR A 659 54.59 -36.30 -55.27
N THR A 660 55.14 -35.58 -54.29
CA THR A 660 54.41 -35.05 -53.13
C THR A 660 54.40 -33.53 -53.15
N ILE A 661 53.23 -32.90 -52.97
CA ILE A 661 53.09 -31.45 -52.81
C ILE A 661 52.82 -31.13 -51.33
N THR A 662 53.56 -30.18 -50.77
CA THR A 662 53.29 -29.60 -49.43
C THR A 662 53.17 -28.08 -49.53
N CYS A 663 52.40 -27.47 -48.64
CA CYS A 663 52.31 -26.01 -48.51
C CYS A 663 51.94 -25.60 -47.08
N ASP A 664 52.26 -24.35 -46.72
CA ASP A 664 51.82 -23.72 -45.48
C ASP A 664 50.58 -22.87 -45.74
N ILE A 665 49.58 -22.94 -44.86
CA ILE A 665 48.31 -22.20 -44.99
C ILE A 665 48.11 -21.33 -43.76
N GLN A 666 48.02 -20.01 -43.95
CA GLN A 666 47.62 -19.06 -42.92
C GLN A 666 46.17 -18.62 -43.14
N SER A 667 45.34 -18.73 -42.11
CA SER A 667 43.92 -18.35 -42.14
C SER A 667 43.43 -17.92 -40.76
N ASP A 668 42.60 -16.89 -40.71
CA ASP A 668 41.94 -16.40 -39.49
C ASP A 668 40.63 -17.16 -39.19
N SER A 669 40.29 -18.15 -40.02
CA SER A 669 39.14 -19.05 -39.86
C SER A 669 39.53 -20.51 -40.07
N LYS A 670 38.69 -21.43 -39.60
CA LYS A 670 38.93 -22.89 -39.72
C LYS A 670 39.02 -23.32 -41.19
N ILE A 671 40.13 -23.95 -41.58
CA ILE A 671 40.30 -24.57 -42.90
C ILE A 671 39.41 -25.82 -42.99
N THR A 672 38.52 -25.86 -43.97
CA THR A 672 37.60 -26.99 -44.19
C THR A 672 38.01 -27.89 -45.35
N LYS A 673 38.81 -27.39 -46.30
CA LYS A 673 39.25 -28.11 -47.49
C LYS A 673 40.56 -27.52 -48.03
N VAL A 674 41.42 -28.38 -48.57
CA VAL A 674 42.61 -28.01 -49.35
C VAL A 674 42.61 -28.87 -50.61
N GLU A 675 42.73 -28.26 -51.78
CA GLU A 675 42.78 -28.97 -53.06
C GLU A 675 44.06 -28.60 -53.81
N MET A 676 44.72 -29.61 -54.35
CA MET A 676 45.95 -29.48 -55.14
C MET A 676 45.71 -30.16 -56.49
N PRO A 677 44.97 -29.52 -57.41
CA PRO A 677 44.73 -30.10 -58.73
C PRO A 677 46.05 -30.23 -59.49
N THR A 678 46.24 -31.39 -60.12
CA THR A 678 47.43 -31.72 -60.89
C THR A 678 47.00 -32.22 -62.26
N TRP A 679 47.64 -31.75 -63.32
CA TRP A 679 47.38 -32.19 -64.70
C TRP A 679 48.68 -32.24 -65.51
N THR A 680 48.64 -32.91 -66.67
CA THR A 680 49.78 -33.01 -67.59
C THR A 680 49.59 -32.13 -68.81
N GLU A 681 50.61 -31.35 -69.20
CA GLU A 681 50.54 -30.52 -70.42
C GLU A 681 50.26 -31.35 -71.69
N LYS A 682 50.63 -32.63 -71.67
CA LYS A 682 50.52 -33.53 -72.82
C LYS A 682 49.07 -33.79 -73.25
N ASN A 683 48.12 -33.81 -72.31
CA ASN A 683 46.72 -34.12 -72.58
C ASN A 683 45.76 -32.97 -72.20
N GLY A 684 46.26 -31.85 -71.67
CA GLY A 684 45.44 -30.77 -71.12
C GLY A 684 45.14 -31.00 -69.63
N GLN A 685 44.00 -30.49 -69.14
CA GLN A 685 43.53 -30.80 -67.78
C GLN A 685 42.99 -32.24 -67.74
N ASP A 686 43.88 -33.24 -67.82
CA ASP A 686 43.56 -34.68 -67.79
C ASP A 686 43.31 -35.27 -66.41
#